data_AF-A0ABC8VTU6-F1
#
_entry.id   AF-A0ABC8VTU6-F1
#
_cell.length_a   1.000
_cell.length_b   1.000
_cell.length_c   1.000
_cell.angle_alpha   90.00
_cell.angle_beta   90.00
_cell.angle_gamma   90.00
#
_symmetry.space_group_name_H-M   'P 1'
#
loop_
_entity.id
_entity.type
_entity.pdbx_description
1 polymer ?
#
loop_
_entity_poly.entity_id
_entity_poly.type
_entity_poly.pdbx_seq_one_letter_code
_entity_poly.pdbx_strand_id
1 'polypeptide(L)'
;MGYHHLLLLSPLAPQPPRPALLPAPRDRRCGGSGRAPTAGLASASKAARSPSVAADDATRRRAVLLVGVSVLPLLRLRDAAAAAAVRAQRSTVDLVTDTTDIQKAEGSQHEGPQEEIPQSNVKVPHARNPLAGLLNAIAVIASGVFAGLLGTSQQEKNALQSTISSMETKLVENEAAMSMLRENYEKRILDEQAELKKQARKFQEEEALLQDQLFSSRRTVTSLTEEVQREKELVEQLNLEIDRLKRSIAEAEEDKRVSEGKLNEKIAMLDILHDKVNLLSQEVNGKDEHIGELSSSLSAKEKDYQNLTAIYNQAKENLEWANSQIKQLEKDVLTDKDDLKLKASLIDSLNEKVQTLCAEKGEAEEKISALTSQYMDLKTASEERASRDYELLSQRDDKLNQLEEKLSAALSDTSKDRTRIAELNNELDTTRTMLDNEVVARKSMSGLVHSTEEALRDSRNEVFKLSEDLEEVKRSNQDLMTQISKLTDEASEVRQTLAKKVEEAESVSATLSDELASVREVLKRSQEELEVISNQLVSVSEAHSDLNKELLDAYKKLEFTTNELVKERKINATLNRELEALVKQSAIESEARKTIQVDLDEATRSLNEVNQSTLSLSKQLETTNSKISAIKEEKDMLSKALEEQKKSTVKAHESMEDAQNTIKRLGTERESFETRSKQLEDELATAKGEILRLRRQISTSVPENTEVILETGATPNTSQPVTVNDRVQNTNSDGAVARSRKRVYRRRKGRPSA
;
A
#
# COMPACT_ATOMS: atom_id res chain seq x y z
N MET A 1 -29.10 67.51 -101.46
CA MET A 1 -30.10 66.73 -100.70
C MET A 1 -29.71 65.24 -100.72
N GLY A 2 -28.78 64.71 -99.90
CA GLY A 2 -27.68 65.27 -99.10
C GLY A 2 -26.43 64.40 -99.34
N TYR A 3 -25.20 64.94 -99.32
CA TYR A 3 -24.33 65.04 -98.13
C TYR A 3 -24.03 63.67 -97.47
N HIS A 4 -22.79 63.16 -97.29
CA HIS A 4 -21.46 63.32 -97.90
C HIS A 4 -20.73 61.94 -97.67
N HIS A 5 -20.03 61.28 -98.61
CA HIS A 5 -18.73 61.56 -99.28
C HIS A 5 -17.45 61.30 -98.43
N LEU A 6 -16.63 60.33 -98.91
CA LEU A 6 -15.18 60.07 -98.69
C LEU A 6 -14.72 59.62 -97.28
N LEU A 7 -13.99 58.50 -97.08
CA LEU A 7 -12.63 58.08 -97.51
C LEU A 7 -11.47 58.81 -96.82
N LEU A 8 -10.65 58.10 -96.00
CA LEU A 8 -9.17 58.17 -95.96
C LEU A 8 -8.49 57.23 -94.92
N LEU A 9 -7.58 56.39 -95.44
CA LEU A 9 -6.33 55.77 -94.93
C LEU A 9 -5.95 55.60 -93.43
N SER A 10 -5.45 54.39 -93.13
CA SER A 10 -4.37 54.01 -92.17
C SER A 10 -2.97 54.53 -92.65
N PRO A 11 -1.80 54.50 -91.91
CA PRO A 11 -1.35 53.42 -91.01
C PRO A 11 -0.37 53.76 -89.83
N LEU A 12 0.15 52.67 -89.23
CA LEU A 12 1.21 52.40 -88.23
C LEU A 12 2.29 53.42 -87.78
N ALA A 13 2.58 53.36 -86.46
CA ALA A 13 3.91 53.38 -85.77
C ALA A 13 4.71 54.72 -85.72
N PRO A 14 5.51 55.00 -84.63
CA PRO A 14 6.73 54.23 -84.27
C PRO A 14 7.04 54.01 -82.75
N GLN A 15 8.08 53.20 -82.47
CA GLN A 15 8.84 53.13 -81.19
C GLN A 15 10.10 54.07 -81.27
N PRO A 16 11.17 54.07 -80.41
CA PRO A 16 11.57 53.30 -79.20
C PRO A 16 12.05 54.27 -78.04
N PRO A 17 12.91 53.96 -77.02
CA PRO A 17 13.74 52.77 -76.74
C PRO A 17 13.87 52.22 -75.28
N ARG A 18 14.65 51.13 -75.17
CA ARG A 18 15.12 50.40 -73.96
C ARG A 18 16.41 51.04 -73.38
N PRO A 19 16.83 50.70 -72.13
CA PRO A 19 17.71 49.54 -71.81
C PRO A 19 17.29 48.83 -70.48
N ALA A 20 17.93 47.84 -69.84
CA ALA A 20 18.91 46.74 -70.07
C ALA A 20 18.58 45.63 -69.01
N LEU A 21 18.88 44.32 -69.10
CA LEU A 21 20.07 43.49 -69.40
C LEU A 21 21.19 43.44 -68.32
N LEU A 22 21.31 42.25 -67.69
CA LEU A 22 22.47 41.50 -67.11
C LEU A 22 23.87 42.18 -67.05
N PRO A 23 24.74 41.90 -66.03
CA PRO A 23 25.21 40.51 -65.72
C PRO A 23 25.73 40.23 -64.27
N ALA A 24 26.37 39.06 -64.07
CA ALA A 24 27.32 38.77 -62.98
C ALA A 24 28.79 38.91 -63.47
N PRO A 25 29.82 39.04 -62.60
CA PRO A 25 30.62 37.85 -62.21
C PRO A 25 31.37 37.94 -60.84
N ARG A 26 32.43 37.13 -60.69
CA ARG A 26 33.46 37.00 -59.61
C ARG A 26 34.26 38.33 -59.36
N ASP A 27 35.17 38.51 -58.38
CA ASP A 27 36.10 37.55 -57.73
C ASP A 27 36.85 38.09 -56.46
N ARG A 28 37.44 37.19 -55.66
CA ARG A 28 38.72 37.29 -54.86
C ARG A 28 38.95 38.15 -53.57
N ARG A 29 39.86 37.56 -52.74
CA ARG A 29 40.81 38.14 -51.72
C ARG A 29 40.28 38.55 -50.32
N CYS A 30 41.05 38.47 -49.22
CA CYS A 30 42.19 37.60 -48.81
C CYS A 30 42.60 37.82 -47.31
N GLY A 31 43.10 36.78 -46.61
CA GLY A 31 43.60 36.83 -45.21
C GLY A 31 42.47 36.80 -44.16
N GLY A 32 42.61 36.37 -42.90
CA GLY A 32 43.75 35.96 -42.05
C GLY A 32 43.41 36.36 -40.58
N SER A 33 43.83 35.70 -39.48
CA SER A 33 44.76 34.59 -39.26
C SER A 33 44.60 33.96 -37.85
N GLY A 34 44.84 32.65 -37.70
CA GLY A 34 45.08 31.96 -36.40
C GLY A 34 43.87 31.75 -35.47
N ARG A 35 43.93 30.85 -34.46
CA ARG A 35 44.97 29.84 -34.10
C ARG A 35 44.31 28.67 -33.32
N ALA A 36 44.80 27.44 -33.52
CA ALA A 36 44.39 26.20 -32.82
C ALA A 36 45.18 26.06 -31.46
N PRO A 37 45.15 24.94 -30.67
CA PRO A 37 44.88 23.51 -30.96
C PRO A 37 43.90 22.84 -29.94
N THR A 38 43.70 21.51 -29.75
CA THR A 38 44.53 20.31 -30.03
C THR A 38 43.72 18.98 -30.05
N ALA A 39 44.14 18.02 -30.89
CA ALA A 39 44.01 16.53 -30.84
C ALA A 39 42.70 15.82 -30.40
N GLY A 40 42.33 14.66 -30.96
CA GLY A 40 42.94 13.93 -32.09
C GLY A 40 42.25 12.59 -32.44
N LEU A 41 42.68 12.03 -33.58
CA LEU A 41 43.00 10.60 -33.86
C LEU A 41 41.95 9.48 -33.61
N ALA A 42 41.74 8.50 -34.51
CA ALA A 42 42.31 8.24 -35.85
C ALA A 42 41.51 7.20 -36.69
N SER A 43 41.77 7.21 -38.02
CA SER A 43 41.61 6.12 -39.03
C SER A 43 40.20 5.55 -39.30
N ALA A 44 39.67 5.36 -40.53
CA ALA A 44 40.19 4.93 -41.85
C ALA A 44 40.68 3.46 -41.88
N SER A 45 40.48 2.62 -42.90
CA SER A 45 40.23 2.77 -44.37
C SER A 45 39.37 1.59 -44.91
N LYS A 46 38.43 1.66 -45.88
CA LYS A 46 38.37 2.23 -47.27
C LYS A 46 38.83 1.25 -48.39
N ALA A 47 37.89 0.56 -49.07
CA ALA A 47 37.93 0.03 -50.46
C ALA A 47 36.67 -0.84 -50.76
N ALA A 48 36.25 -1.20 -52.00
CA ALA A 48 36.24 -0.51 -53.31
C ALA A 48 35.43 -1.35 -54.36
N ARG A 49 34.92 -0.69 -55.42
CA ARG A 49 34.38 -1.23 -56.71
C ARG A 49 33.00 -1.94 -56.78
N SER A 50 32.34 -1.66 -57.91
CA SER A 50 31.23 -2.34 -58.62
C SER A 50 31.63 -2.35 -60.13
N PRO A 51 30.77 -2.54 -61.16
CA PRO A 51 29.43 -3.15 -61.29
C PRO A 51 29.27 -4.17 -62.47
N SER A 52 28.17 -4.94 -62.54
CA SER A 52 27.55 -5.52 -63.78
C SER A 52 26.30 -6.39 -63.43
N VAL A 53 25.65 -7.06 -64.40
CA VAL A 53 24.51 -6.57 -65.23
C VAL A 53 23.80 -7.76 -65.95
N ALA A 54 22.46 -7.74 -65.97
CA ALA A 54 21.50 -8.44 -66.88
C ALA A 54 21.31 -9.99 -66.92
N ALA A 55 20.04 -10.38 -67.15
CA ALA A 55 19.52 -11.48 -67.99
C ALA A 55 19.76 -12.98 -67.63
N ASP A 56 18.86 -13.94 -67.93
CA ASP A 56 17.39 -13.93 -68.15
C ASP A 56 16.81 -15.37 -68.12
N ASP A 57 15.48 -15.49 -68.09
CA ASP A 57 14.61 -16.65 -68.41
C ASP A 57 14.72 -17.94 -67.52
N ALA A 58 13.79 -18.87 -67.75
CA ALA A 58 13.26 -19.79 -66.75
C ALA A 58 13.39 -21.29 -67.09
N THR A 59 13.04 -22.17 -66.14
CA THR A 59 11.92 -23.10 -66.35
C THR A 59 11.52 -23.96 -65.13
N ARG A 60 10.24 -24.38 -65.15
CA ARG A 60 9.67 -25.64 -64.60
C ARG A 60 9.54 -25.89 -63.09
N ARG A 61 8.28 -25.68 -62.66
CA ARG A 61 7.36 -26.70 -62.08
C ARG A 61 7.62 -27.25 -60.65
N ARG A 62 6.63 -26.94 -59.79
CA ARG A 62 6.04 -27.78 -58.71
C ARG A 62 6.89 -28.06 -57.45
N ALA A 63 6.68 -27.21 -56.45
CA ALA A 63 6.38 -27.66 -55.08
C ALA A 63 5.32 -26.72 -54.48
N VAL A 64 4.41 -27.24 -53.65
CA VAL A 64 3.45 -26.42 -52.89
C VAL A 64 3.99 -26.29 -51.47
N LEU A 65 4.05 -25.06 -50.96
CA LEU A 65 4.37 -24.78 -49.56
C LEU A 65 3.17 -24.07 -48.92
N LEU A 66 2.28 -24.88 -48.33
CA LEU A 66 1.15 -24.42 -47.54
C LEU A 66 1.63 -23.99 -46.15
N VAL A 67 1.08 -22.88 -45.65
CA VAL A 67 1.17 -22.51 -44.23
C VAL A 67 0.49 -23.60 -43.40
N GLY A 68 1.21 -24.15 -42.42
CA GLY A 68 0.78 -25.36 -41.71
C GLY A 68 -0.16 -25.11 -40.53
N VAL A 69 -1.14 -25.99 -40.37
CA VAL A 69 -1.82 -26.25 -39.09
C VAL A 69 -2.08 -27.76 -38.96
N SER A 70 -1.31 -28.45 -38.13
CA SER A 70 -1.68 -29.76 -37.56
C SER A 70 -0.74 -30.11 -36.40
N VAL A 71 -1.30 -30.32 -35.20
CA VAL A 71 -0.56 -30.69 -33.99
C VAL A 71 -0.61 -32.21 -33.81
N LEU A 72 0.56 -32.86 -33.64
CA LEU A 72 0.83 -34.10 -32.87
C LEU A 72 2.28 -34.57 -33.13
N PRO A 73 3.02 -35.02 -32.09
CA PRO A 73 3.12 -36.46 -31.77
C PRO A 73 2.83 -36.72 -30.27
N LEU A 74 2.27 -37.85 -29.81
CA LEU A 74 2.60 -39.28 -29.97
C LEU A 74 3.86 -39.77 -29.21
N LEU A 75 3.61 -40.50 -28.10
CA LEU A 75 4.29 -41.74 -27.67
C LEU A 75 5.74 -41.65 -27.12
N ARG A 76 6.15 -42.28 -26.00
CA ARG A 76 5.52 -43.26 -25.07
C ARG A 76 6.04 -43.10 -23.61
N LEU A 77 5.44 -43.90 -22.70
CA LEU A 77 5.94 -44.41 -21.40
C LEU A 77 5.73 -43.46 -20.18
N ARG A 78 5.26 -43.93 -19.02
CA ARG A 78 4.82 -45.31 -18.63
C ARG A 78 3.80 -45.29 -17.46
N ASP A 79 2.86 -46.25 -17.52
CA ASP A 79 1.95 -46.83 -16.50
C ASP A 79 1.28 -45.95 -15.43
N ALA A 80 -0.05 -46.13 -15.30
CA ALA A 80 -0.86 -45.62 -14.20
C ALA A 80 -1.56 -46.77 -13.46
N ALA A 81 -1.85 -46.58 -12.17
CA ALA A 81 -2.75 -47.41 -11.37
C ALA A 81 -3.29 -46.59 -10.19
N ALA A 82 -4.56 -46.67 -9.79
CA ALA A 82 -5.76 -47.20 -10.45
C ALA A 82 -7.03 -46.60 -9.77
N ALA A 83 -8.19 -46.62 -10.45
CA ALA A 83 -9.56 -46.36 -9.93
C ALA A 83 -9.80 -45.04 -9.14
N ALA A 84 -10.64 -44.11 -9.61
CA ALA A 84 -12.11 -44.19 -9.62
C ALA A 84 -12.69 -44.54 -8.22
N ALA A 85 -13.37 -43.67 -7.47
CA ALA A 85 -14.57 -42.88 -7.77
C ALA A 85 -15.84 -43.77 -7.95
N VAL A 86 -17.04 -43.45 -7.45
CA VAL A 86 -17.57 -42.20 -6.84
C VAL A 86 -18.90 -42.46 -6.09
N ARG A 87 -19.44 -41.46 -5.34
CA ARG A 87 -20.83 -41.37 -4.79
C ARG A 87 -21.16 -42.32 -3.59
N ALA A 88 -22.13 -42.03 -2.71
CA ALA A 88 -23.01 -40.84 -2.53
C ALA A 88 -23.45 -40.63 -1.06
N GLN A 89 -23.98 -39.43 -0.80
CA GLN A 89 -25.11 -39.00 0.08
C GLN A 89 -25.79 -39.99 1.06
N ARG A 90 -26.48 -39.62 2.17
CA ARG A 90 -26.70 -38.39 2.99
C ARG A 90 -28.06 -38.55 3.72
N SER A 91 -28.07 -39.00 4.97
CA SER A 91 -29.14 -38.80 5.98
C SER A 91 -28.59 -39.31 7.33
N THR A 92 -28.74 -38.71 8.53
CA THR A 92 -29.68 -37.79 9.23
C THR A 92 -30.78 -38.45 10.07
N VAL A 93 -30.61 -38.31 11.40
CA VAL A 93 -31.64 -38.04 12.43
C VAL A 93 -32.40 -39.23 13.09
N ASP A 94 -32.23 -39.32 14.42
CA ASP A 94 -33.18 -39.77 15.49
C ASP A 94 -33.66 -41.25 15.58
N LEU A 95 -34.05 -41.82 16.75
CA LEU A 95 -33.98 -41.44 18.20
C LEU A 95 -34.28 -42.71 19.07
N VAL A 96 -34.25 -42.56 20.41
CA VAL A 96 -34.96 -43.33 21.48
C VAL A 96 -34.15 -44.36 22.30
N THR A 97 -33.91 -43.95 23.55
CA THR A 97 -33.80 -44.58 24.90
C THR A 97 -33.79 -46.13 25.09
N ASP A 98 -33.09 -46.71 26.07
CA ASP A 98 -33.47 -46.84 27.50
C ASP A 98 -32.25 -47.31 28.36
N THR A 99 -31.78 -46.56 29.37
CA THR A 99 -32.04 -46.67 30.85
C THR A 99 -31.48 -47.88 31.62
N THR A 100 -30.43 -47.61 32.41
CA THR A 100 -30.14 -48.05 33.81
C THR A 100 -30.47 -49.48 34.30
N ASP A 101 -29.50 -50.13 34.96
CA ASP A 101 -29.63 -50.39 36.42
C ASP A 101 -28.31 -50.73 37.16
N ILE A 102 -28.30 -50.60 38.50
CA ILE A 102 -27.17 -50.94 39.41
C ILE A 102 -27.68 -51.49 40.76
N GLN A 103 -27.17 -52.65 41.22
CA GLN A 103 -26.97 -53.07 42.63
C GLN A 103 -26.18 -54.42 42.65
N LYS A 104 -25.15 -54.63 43.49
CA LYS A 104 -25.13 -55.04 44.93
C LYS A 104 -25.72 -56.46 45.19
N ALA A 105 -25.24 -57.25 46.16
CA ALA A 105 -24.41 -56.92 47.34
C ALA A 105 -23.44 -58.07 47.77
N GLU A 106 -22.54 -57.73 48.72
CA GLU A 106 -22.01 -58.53 49.86
C GLU A 106 -21.31 -59.92 49.62
N GLY A 107 -20.23 -60.25 50.35
CA GLY A 107 -19.49 -59.47 51.35
C GLY A 107 -18.45 -60.27 52.17
N SER A 108 -17.90 -59.61 53.20
CA SER A 108 -16.95 -60.10 54.24
C SER A 108 -15.46 -60.29 53.88
N GLN A 109 -14.59 -60.08 54.89
CA GLN A 109 -13.12 -60.17 54.89
C GLN A 109 -12.64 -60.80 56.22
N HIS A 110 -11.31 -61.02 56.29
CA HIS A 110 -10.45 -61.09 57.51
C HIS A 110 -10.40 -62.38 58.36
N GLU A 111 -9.16 -62.67 58.77
CA GLU A 111 -8.65 -63.33 60.00
C GLU A 111 -9.37 -64.57 60.60
N GLY A 112 -8.68 -65.60 61.10
CA GLY A 112 -7.25 -65.71 61.43
C GLY A 112 -6.80 -67.19 61.61
N PRO A 113 -5.62 -67.44 62.21
CA PRO A 113 -4.89 -68.70 62.01
C PRO A 113 -5.25 -69.84 62.96
N GLN A 114 -5.01 -71.09 62.52
CA GLN A 114 -4.75 -72.21 63.42
C GLN A 114 -3.88 -73.29 62.75
N GLU A 115 -2.93 -73.84 63.52
CA GLU A 115 -2.12 -75.02 63.16
C GLU A 115 -2.81 -76.33 63.63
N GLU A 116 -2.07 -77.44 63.55
CA GLU A 116 -2.40 -78.80 64.04
C GLU A 116 -3.46 -79.61 63.27
N ILE A 117 -2.99 -80.48 62.35
CA ILE A 117 -3.66 -81.75 62.01
C ILE A 117 -2.66 -82.91 62.09
N PRO A 118 -2.68 -83.74 63.14
CA PRO A 118 -1.84 -84.94 63.25
C PRO A 118 -2.48 -86.21 62.65
N GLN A 119 -1.61 -87.11 62.19
CA GLN A 119 -1.74 -88.59 62.20
C GLN A 119 -2.91 -89.29 61.45
N SER A 120 -2.57 -89.97 60.36
CA SER A 120 -3.44 -90.94 59.68
C SER A 120 -3.32 -92.37 60.24
N ASN A 121 -4.17 -92.68 61.23
CA ASN A 121 -4.95 -93.92 61.34
C ASN A 121 -4.32 -95.26 60.81
N VAL A 122 -3.73 -96.05 61.72
CA VAL A 122 -3.51 -97.50 61.56
C VAL A 122 -4.46 -98.25 62.51
N LYS A 123 -4.88 -99.47 62.12
CA LYS A 123 -6.14 -100.10 62.57
C LYS A 123 -5.94 -101.52 63.12
N VAL A 124 -6.91 -101.97 63.93
CA VAL A 124 -7.16 -103.33 64.47
C VAL A 124 -6.53 -103.62 65.87
N PRO A 125 -7.25 -104.29 66.81
CA PRO A 125 -7.00 -104.24 68.27
C PRO A 125 -6.43 -105.59 68.81
N HIS A 126 -6.14 -105.82 70.10
CA HIS A 126 -6.92 -105.68 71.36
C HIS A 126 -5.97 -105.81 72.58
N ALA A 127 -6.32 -105.59 73.85
CA ALA A 127 -7.25 -104.76 74.61
C ALA A 127 -7.16 -105.23 76.08
N ARG A 128 -6.78 -104.34 77.02
CA ARG A 128 -6.91 -104.47 78.50
C ARG A 128 -6.28 -105.68 79.23
N ASN A 129 -5.20 -105.41 79.95
CA ASN A 129 -5.03 -105.91 81.32
C ASN A 129 -5.76 -104.96 82.31
N PRO A 130 -6.61 -105.46 83.22
CA PRO A 130 -7.01 -104.76 84.45
C PRO A 130 -6.22 -105.28 85.68
N LEU A 131 -6.30 -104.55 86.79
CA LEU A 131 -5.56 -104.83 88.03
C LEU A 131 -6.32 -105.73 89.03
N ALA A 132 -5.54 -106.35 89.92
CA ALA A 132 -5.86 -106.79 91.29
C ALA A 132 -6.64 -108.11 91.54
N GLY A 133 -6.26 -108.77 92.64
CA GLY A 133 -6.83 -110.00 93.19
C GLY A 133 -5.81 -111.16 93.26
N LEU A 134 -5.51 -111.78 94.41
CA LEU A 134 -5.86 -111.48 95.80
C LEU A 134 -4.77 -112.03 96.74
N LEU A 135 -4.52 -111.38 97.88
CA LEU A 135 -3.55 -111.81 98.89
C LEU A 135 -4.28 -112.27 100.16
N ASN A 136 -4.20 -113.57 100.52
CA ASN A 136 -4.61 -114.19 101.81
C ASN A 136 -4.40 -115.73 101.76
N ALA A 137 -4.07 -116.48 102.83
CA ALA A 137 -3.69 -116.12 104.20
C ALA A 137 -2.93 -117.27 104.96
N ILE A 138 -1.95 -116.89 105.78
CA ILE A 138 -1.65 -117.35 107.17
C ILE A 138 -1.68 -118.88 107.53
N ALA A 139 -0.50 -119.52 107.46
CA ALA A 139 0.32 -120.21 108.51
C ALA A 139 -0.22 -121.15 109.66
N VAL A 140 0.71 -121.99 110.16
CA VAL A 140 0.76 -122.81 111.42
C VAL A 140 0.00 -124.18 111.34
N ILE A 141 0.50 -125.37 111.74
CA ILE A 141 0.94 -125.91 113.07
C ILE A 141 2.10 -126.97 112.98
N ALA A 142 2.78 -127.23 114.11
CA ALA A 142 3.91 -128.15 114.43
C ALA A 142 3.47 -129.63 114.78
N SER A 143 4.24 -130.62 115.30
CA SER A 143 5.64 -131.13 115.17
C SER A 143 5.82 -132.42 116.05
N GLY A 144 6.72 -133.35 115.69
CA GLY A 144 7.31 -134.38 116.60
C GLY A 144 6.59 -135.74 116.77
N VAL A 145 7.15 -136.81 117.38
CA VAL A 145 8.53 -137.21 117.82
C VAL A 145 8.61 -138.78 117.97
N PHE A 146 9.82 -139.36 118.00
CA PHE A 146 10.21 -140.77 118.28
C PHE A 146 9.56 -141.50 119.48
N ALA A 147 9.52 -142.85 119.45
CA ALA A 147 10.22 -143.79 120.40
C ALA A 147 9.71 -145.26 120.35
N GLY A 148 10.51 -146.26 120.76
CA GLY A 148 10.01 -147.62 121.12
C GLY A 148 11.01 -148.80 121.02
N LEU A 149 11.11 -149.60 122.10
CA LEU A 149 11.86 -150.88 122.24
C LEU A 149 11.07 -151.80 123.24
N LEU A 150 11.40 -153.07 123.57
CA LEU A 150 12.58 -153.92 123.34
C LEU A 150 12.24 -155.43 123.43
N GLY A 151 12.75 -156.27 122.53
CA GLY A 151 12.70 -157.75 122.60
C GLY A 151 11.43 -158.37 121.98
N THR A 152 11.47 -159.54 121.31
CA THR A 152 12.51 -160.58 121.11
C THR A 152 12.40 -161.13 119.65
N SER A 153 13.15 -162.11 119.10
CA SER A 153 13.97 -163.18 119.69
C SER A 153 15.08 -163.72 118.76
N GLN A 154 15.81 -164.76 119.20
CA GLN A 154 17.11 -165.19 118.69
C GLN A 154 17.05 -166.15 117.47
N GLN A 155 16.56 -165.70 116.31
CA GLN A 155 16.67 -166.50 115.06
C GLN A 155 16.98 -165.69 113.77
N GLU A 156 16.94 -164.35 113.79
CA GLU A 156 16.85 -163.54 112.56
C GLU A 156 18.19 -162.99 112.00
N LYS A 157 19.30 -163.20 112.71
CA LYS A 157 20.54 -162.41 112.54
C LYS A 157 21.16 -162.43 111.13
N ASN A 158 20.91 -163.46 110.32
CA ASN A 158 21.56 -163.62 109.00
C ASN A 158 20.85 -162.86 107.86
N ALA A 159 19.56 -162.50 108.02
CA ALA A 159 18.81 -161.83 106.95
C ALA A 159 19.20 -160.34 106.77
N LEU A 160 19.51 -159.67 107.89
CA LEU A 160 19.77 -158.23 107.92
C LEU A 160 21.09 -157.80 107.27
N GLN A 161 22.06 -158.70 107.12
CA GLN A 161 23.37 -158.32 106.56
C GLN A 161 23.35 -158.24 105.03
N SER A 162 22.47 -158.97 104.35
CA SER A 162 22.35 -158.94 102.88
C SER A 162 21.64 -157.69 102.35
N THR A 163 20.81 -157.02 103.17
CA THR A 163 20.08 -155.81 102.74
C THR A 163 20.92 -154.54 102.82
N ILE A 164 21.93 -154.49 103.69
CA ILE A 164 22.82 -153.32 103.86
C ILE A 164 23.68 -153.09 102.61
N SER A 165 24.41 -154.10 102.15
CA SER A 165 25.30 -153.96 100.97
C SER A 165 24.56 -153.63 99.67
N SER A 166 23.25 -153.91 99.58
CA SER A 166 22.43 -153.53 98.43
C SER A 166 22.01 -152.05 98.42
N MET A 167 22.15 -151.32 99.54
CA MET A 167 21.94 -149.87 99.59
C MET A 167 23.22 -149.11 99.24
N GLU A 168 24.37 -149.64 99.63
CA GLU A 168 25.69 -149.02 99.48
C GLU A 168 26.07 -148.83 97.99
N THR A 169 25.86 -149.85 97.15
CA THR A 169 26.07 -149.73 95.69
C THR A 169 25.16 -148.70 95.04
N LYS A 170 23.88 -148.67 95.42
CA LYS A 170 22.90 -147.68 94.93
C LYS A 170 23.19 -146.25 95.39
N LEU A 171 23.93 -146.07 96.49
CA LEU A 171 24.40 -144.76 96.92
C LEU A 171 25.45 -144.22 95.95
N VAL A 172 26.45 -145.04 95.60
CA VAL A 172 27.53 -144.69 94.67
C VAL A 172 27.01 -144.43 93.25
N GLU A 173 26.05 -145.23 92.77
CA GLU A 173 25.39 -144.99 91.48
C GLU A 173 24.62 -143.66 91.45
N ASN A 174 23.91 -143.31 92.55
CA ASN A 174 23.26 -142.00 92.68
C ASN A 174 24.27 -140.85 92.74
N GLU A 175 25.40 -141.01 93.43
CA GLU A 175 26.44 -139.99 93.51
C GLU A 175 27.06 -139.71 92.13
N ALA A 176 27.37 -140.75 91.36
CA ALA A 176 27.86 -140.62 89.98
C ALA A 176 26.83 -139.93 89.07
N ALA A 177 25.55 -140.32 89.15
CA ALA A 177 24.47 -139.70 88.39
C ALA A 177 24.27 -138.21 88.76
N MET A 178 24.31 -137.88 90.05
CA MET A 178 24.25 -136.51 90.56
C MET A 178 25.45 -135.66 90.09
N SER A 179 26.64 -136.25 89.97
CA SER A 179 27.82 -135.55 89.48
C SER A 179 27.71 -135.18 88.00
N MET A 180 27.33 -136.13 87.13
CA MET A 180 27.07 -135.83 85.71
C MET A 180 25.92 -134.83 85.53
N LEU A 181 24.89 -134.88 86.39
CA LEU A 181 23.77 -133.93 86.34
C LEU A 181 24.24 -132.51 86.70
N ARG A 182 25.10 -132.35 87.72
CA ARG A 182 25.73 -131.07 88.06
C ARG A 182 26.56 -130.50 86.91
N GLU A 183 27.44 -131.30 86.33
CA GLU A 183 28.29 -130.88 85.20
C GLU A 183 27.45 -130.40 83.99
N ASN A 184 26.35 -131.09 83.69
CA ASN A 184 25.43 -130.69 82.62
C ASN A 184 24.64 -129.40 82.94
N TYR A 185 24.32 -129.13 84.20
CA TYR A 185 23.71 -127.85 84.61
C TYR A 185 24.73 -126.71 84.61
N GLU A 186 25.93 -126.93 85.13
CA GLU A 186 27.01 -125.94 85.17
C GLU A 186 27.43 -125.52 83.75
N LYS A 187 27.59 -126.49 82.84
CA LYS A 187 27.82 -126.20 81.42
C LYS A 187 26.68 -125.38 80.82
N ARG A 188 25.41 -125.74 81.07
CA ARG A 188 24.26 -124.99 80.54
C ARG A 188 24.23 -123.55 81.04
N ILE A 189 24.53 -123.32 82.32
CA ILE A 189 24.61 -121.97 82.91
C ILE A 189 25.74 -121.17 82.26
N LEU A 190 26.89 -121.80 81.95
CA LEU A 190 28.00 -121.15 81.25
C LEU A 190 27.66 -120.83 79.79
N ASP A 191 27.01 -121.75 79.06
CA ASP A 191 26.56 -121.56 77.68
C ASP A 191 25.47 -120.46 77.60
N GLU A 192 24.49 -120.46 78.51
CA GLU A 192 23.48 -119.39 78.64
C GLU A 192 24.12 -118.04 78.99
N GLN A 193 25.08 -118.00 79.93
CA GLN A 193 25.79 -116.78 80.28
C GLN A 193 26.65 -116.26 79.11
N ALA A 194 27.21 -117.14 78.28
CA ALA A 194 27.96 -116.77 77.08
C ALA A 194 27.03 -116.17 76.01
N GLU A 195 25.87 -116.78 75.75
CA GLU A 195 24.91 -116.28 74.76
C GLU A 195 24.26 -114.96 75.23
N LEU A 196 23.97 -114.80 76.53
CA LEU A 196 23.52 -113.53 77.12
C LEU A 196 24.59 -112.43 76.97
N LYS A 197 25.87 -112.72 77.24
CA LYS A 197 26.98 -111.78 77.01
C LYS A 197 27.12 -111.40 75.53
N LYS A 198 26.83 -112.33 74.62
CA LYS A 198 26.84 -112.14 73.16
C LYS A 198 25.65 -111.32 72.66
N GLN A 199 24.46 -111.49 73.24
CA GLN A 199 23.32 -110.60 73.00
C GLN A 199 23.57 -109.20 73.55
N ALA A 200 24.11 -109.06 74.76
CA ALA A 200 24.46 -107.76 75.35
C ALA A 200 25.47 -106.99 74.48
N ARG A 201 26.48 -107.66 73.92
CA ARG A 201 27.40 -107.04 72.95
C ARG A 201 26.70 -106.56 71.68
N LYS A 202 25.80 -107.37 71.09
CA LYS A 202 25.01 -106.95 69.92
C LYS A 202 24.19 -105.71 70.21
N PHE A 203 23.46 -105.68 71.33
CA PHE A 203 22.69 -104.48 71.72
C PHE A 203 23.59 -103.27 71.95
N GLN A 204 24.79 -103.43 72.50
CA GLN A 204 25.76 -102.34 72.69
C GLN A 204 26.39 -101.86 71.37
N GLU A 205 26.62 -102.77 70.41
CA GLU A 205 27.09 -102.47 69.05
C GLU A 205 25.99 -101.77 68.23
N GLU A 206 24.74 -102.22 68.34
CA GLU A 206 23.54 -101.60 67.75
C GLU A 206 23.26 -100.22 68.36
N GLU A 207 23.39 -100.08 69.69
CA GLU A 207 23.29 -98.78 70.39
C GLU A 207 24.36 -97.80 69.90
N ALA A 208 25.62 -98.24 69.78
CA ALA A 208 26.70 -97.40 69.27
C ALA A 208 26.50 -96.98 67.80
N LEU A 209 26.03 -97.90 66.95
CA LEU A 209 25.70 -97.60 65.55
C LEU A 209 24.52 -96.64 65.42
N LEU A 210 23.45 -96.83 66.19
CA LEU A 210 22.31 -95.91 66.24
C LEU A 210 22.72 -94.55 66.81
N GLN A 211 23.65 -94.51 67.77
CA GLN A 211 24.16 -93.27 68.34
C GLN A 211 25.02 -92.49 67.34
N ASP A 212 25.89 -93.15 66.56
CA ASP A 212 26.65 -92.48 65.48
C ASP A 212 25.75 -92.09 64.29
N GLN A 213 24.74 -92.91 63.94
CA GLN A 213 23.70 -92.53 62.99
C GLN A 213 22.90 -91.31 63.46
N LEU A 214 22.63 -91.20 64.77
CA LEU A 214 21.98 -90.05 65.39
C LEU A 214 22.91 -88.83 65.47
N PHE A 215 24.21 -89.00 65.69
CA PHE A 215 25.19 -87.90 65.62
C PHE A 215 25.40 -87.37 64.20
N SER A 216 25.49 -88.25 63.20
CA SER A 216 25.59 -87.86 61.79
C SER A 216 24.30 -87.23 61.29
N SER A 217 23.12 -87.77 61.64
CA SER A 217 21.82 -87.14 61.39
C SER A 217 21.68 -85.76 62.08
N ARG A 218 22.16 -85.61 63.32
CA ARG A 218 22.21 -84.28 63.97
C ARG A 218 23.12 -83.31 63.22
N ARG A 219 24.28 -83.75 62.74
CA ARG A 219 25.21 -82.92 61.93
C ARG A 219 24.59 -82.48 60.60
N THR A 220 23.83 -83.34 59.91
CA THR A 220 23.13 -82.94 58.68
C THR A 220 21.97 -81.99 58.99
N VAL A 221 21.22 -82.21 60.07
CA VAL A 221 20.16 -81.29 60.52
C VAL A 221 20.73 -79.91 60.88
N THR A 222 21.86 -79.81 61.59
CA THR A 222 22.48 -78.50 61.86
C THR A 222 22.98 -77.83 60.58
N SER A 223 23.65 -78.57 59.70
CA SER A 223 24.11 -78.04 58.41
C SER A 223 22.96 -77.53 57.53
N LEU A 224 21.83 -78.24 57.50
CA LEU A 224 20.62 -77.83 56.77
C LEU A 224 19.91 -76.66 57.46
N THR A 225 19.99 -76.54 58.78
CA THR A 225 19.43 -75.38 59.51
C THR A 225 20.26 -74.12 59.22
N GLU A 226 21.58 -74.23 59.19
CA GLU A 226 22.50 -73.17 58.76
C GLU A 226 22.30 -72.80 57.28
N GLU A 227 21.97 -73.78 56.43
CA GLU A 227 21.64 -73.57 55.01
C GLU A 227 20.32 -72.81 54.83
N VAL A 228 19.26 -73.25 55.50
CA VAL A 228 17.95 -72.57 55.49
C VAL A 228 18.06 -71.14 56.05
N GLN A 229 18.90 -70.92 57.06
CA GLN A 229 19.14 -69.57 57.58
C GLN A 229 19.92 -68.69 56.58
N ARG A 230 20.96 -69.22 55.91
CA ARG A 230 21.67 -68.51 54.83
C ARG A 230 20.74 -68.17 53.65
N GLU A 231 19.90 -69.12 53.24
CA GLU A 231 18.94 -68.91 52.14
C GLU A 231 17.86 -67.91 52.54
N LYS A 232 17.41 -67.92 53.79
CA LYS A 232 16.50 -66.90 54.33
C LYS A 232 17.13 -65.50 54.29
N GLU A 233 18.38 -65.35 54.71
CA GLU A 233 19.12 -64.08 54.64
C GLU A 233 19.31 -63.60 53.19
N LEU A 234 19.51 -64.51 52.24
CA LEU A 234 19.54 -64.20 50.80
C LEU A 234 18.16 -63.76 50.29
N VAL A 235 17.08 -64.44 50.68
CA VAL A 235 15.69 -64.07 50.33
C VAL A 235 15.31 -62.71 50.92
N GLU A 236 15.73 -62.38 52.14
CA GLU A 236 15.52 -61.05 52.74
C GLU A 236 16.29 -59.96 51.96
N GLN A 237 17.55 -60.23 51.56
CA GLN A 237 18.32 -59.31 50.69
C GLN A 237 17.68 -59.13 49.31
N LEU A 238 17.24 -60.21 48.66
CA LEU A 238 16.56 -60.15 47.37
C LEU A 238 15.23 -59.40 47.45
N ASN A 239 14.46 -59.54 48.53
CA ASN A 239 13.24 -58.75 48.75
C ASN A 239 13.56 -57.25 48.92
N LEU A 240 14.62 -56.89 49.65
CA LEU A 240 15.08 -55.50 49.77
C LEU A 240 15.55 -54.92 48.43
N GLU A 241 16.21 -55.72 47.59
CA GLU A 241 16.60 -55.31 46.23
C GLU A 241 15.38 -55.17 45.31
N ILE A 242 14.44 -56.11 45.37
CA ILE A 242 13.16 -56.04 44.65
C ILE A 242 12.38 -54.77 45.04
N ASP A 243 12.30 -54.42 46.33
CA ASP A 243 11.60 -53.21 46.79
C ASP A 243 12.37 -51.92 46.54
N ARG A 244 13.70 -51.97 46.36
CA ARG A 244 14.51 -50.89 45.79
C ARG A 244 14.23 -50.72 44.30
N LEU A 245 14.18 -51.81 43.54
CA LEU A 245 13.92 -51.79 42.09
C LEU A 245 12.49 -51.34 41.78
N LYS A 246 11.46 -51.81 42.50
CA LYS A 246 10.08 -51.31 42.40
C LYS A 246 10.00 -49.79 42.57
N ARG A 247 10.70 -49.24 43.58
CA ARG A 247 10.75 -47.79 43.81
C ARG A 247 11.45 -47.06 42.66
N SER A 248 12.59 -47.55 42.20
CA SER A 248 13.31 -46.97 41.06
C SER A 248 12.51 -47.03 39.75
N ILE A 249 11.68 -48.06 39.55
CA ILE A 249 10.76 -48.17 38.41
C ILE A 249 9.61 -47.15 38.54
N ALA A 250 8.98 -47.06 39.71
CA ALA A 250 7.91 -46.08 39.95
C ALA A 250 8.40 -44.62 39.83
N GLU A 251 9.61 -44.33 40.31
CA GLU A 251 10.30 -43.04 40.15
C GLU A 251 10.56 -42.74 38.67
N ALA A 252 11.09 -43.70 37.90
CA ALA A 252 11.29 -43.56 36.46
C ALA A 252 9.98 -43.46 35.64
N GLU A 253 8.89 -44.10 36.08
CA GLU A 253 7.57 -43.95 35.46
C GLU A 253 6.97 -42.55 35.68
N GLU A 254 7.16 -41.95 36.86
CA GLU A 254 6.68 -40.60 37.13
C GLU A 254 7.57 -39.54 36.46
N ASP A 255 8.89 -39.69 36.46
CA ASP A 255 9.81 -38.87 35.66
C ASP A 255 9.46 -38.94 34.16
N LYS A 256 9.12 -40.14 33.66
CA LYS A 256 8.62 -40.32 32.30
C LYS A 256 7.34 -39.51 32.07
N ARG A 257 6.31 -39.64 32.91
CA ARG A 257 5.05 -38.88 32.79
C ARG A 257 5.29 -37.37 32.82
N VAL A 258 6.15 -36.89 33.71
CA VAL A 258 6.57 -35.48 33.80
C VAL A 258 7.27 -35.03 32.53
N SER A 259 8.07 -35.90 31.89
CA SER A 259 8.72 -35.62 30.60
C SER A 259 7.73 -35.62 29.43
N GLU A 260 6.74 -36.52 29.42
CA GLU A 260 5.67 -36.61 28.42
C GLU A 260 4.73 -35.40 28.52
N GLY A 261 4.39 -34.95 29.73
CA GLY A 261 3.66 -33.70 29.96
C GLY A 261 4.39 -32.48 29.38
N LYS A 262 5.68 -32.31 29.74
CA LYS A 262 6.54 -31.24 29.21
C LYS A 262 6.75 -31.32 27.69
N LEU A 263 6.66 -32.51 27.09
CA LEU A 263 6.70 -32.69 25.64
C LEU A 263 5.39 -32.22 25.00
N ASN A 264 4.23 -32.61 25.55
CA ASN A 264 2.92 -32.19 25.08
C ASN A 264 2.71 -30.67 25.19
N GLU A 265 3.16 -30.05 26.30
CA GLU A 265 3.21 -28.59 26.44
C GLU A 265 4.05 -27.93 25.34
N LYS A 266 5.21 -28.51 25.00
CA LYS A 266 6.07 -28.00 23.93
C LYS A 266 5.48 -28.20 22.53
N ILE A 267 4.73 -29.27 22.30
CA ILE A 267 4.00 -29.48 21.05
C ILE A 267 2.90 -28.41 20.91
N ALA A 268 2.08 -28.19 21.93
CA ALA A 268 1.05 -27.14 21.90
C ALA A 268 1.64 -25.72 21.72
N MET A 269 2.80 -25.43 22.33
CA MET A 269 3.52 -24.18 22.08
C MET A 269 4.11 -24.08 20.66
N LEU A 270 4.50 -25.20 20.05
CA LEU A 270 4.98 -25.27 18.67
C LEU A 270 3.84 -25.04 17.69
N ASP A 271 2.65 -25.61 17.94
CA ASP A 271 1.45 -25.39 17.13
C ASP A 271 1.05 -23.90 17.14
N ILE A 272 0.97 -23.28 18.32
CA ILE A 272 0.72 -21.83 18.47
C ILE A 272 1.78 -20.99 17.74
N LEU A 273 3.05 -21.40 17.79
CA LEU A 273 4.13 -20.72 17.08
C LEU A 273 4.04 -20.93 15.55
N HIS A 274 3.59 -22.10 15.10
CA HIS A 274 3.37 -22.40 13.69
C HIS A 274 2.21 -21.55 13.12
N ASP A 275 1.09 -21.46 13.81
CA ASP A 275 -0.01 -20.56 13.44
C ASP A 275 0.44 -19.09 13.41
N LYS A 276 1.27 -18.67 14.37
CA LYS A 276 1.86 -17.32 14.36
C LYS A 276 2.80 -17.10 13.16
N VAL A 277 3.58 -18.10 12.77
CA VAL A 277 4.41 -18.05 11.56
C VAL A 277 3.53 -17.97 10.31
N ASN A 278 2.44 -18.73 10.22
CA ASN A 278 1.50 -18.69 9.11
C ASN A 278 0.81 -17.32 8.98
N LEU A 279 0.37 -16.72 10.10
CA LEU A 279 -0.18 -15.36 10.15
C LEU A 279 0.85 -14.31 9.70
N LEU A 280 2.09 -14.39 10.19
CA LEU A 280 3.17 -13.49 9.77
C LEU A 280 3.53 -13.67 8.29
N SER A 281 3.48 -14.89 7.74
CA SER A 281 3.68 -15.14 6.31
C SER A 281 2.57 -14.54 5.45
N GLN A 282 1.31 -14.59 5.90
CA GLN A 282 0.21 -13.89 5.23
C GLN A 282 0.39 -12.36 5.29
N GLU A 283 0.81 -11.82 6.44
CA GLU A 283 1.10 -10.39 6.61
C GLU A 283 2.28 -9.92 5.73
N VAL A 284 3.31 -10.74 5.57
CA VAL A 284 4.44 -10.49 4.66
C VAL A 284 3.97 -10.51 3.21
N ASN A 285 3.25 -11.54 2.77
CA ASN A 285 2.74 -11.63 1.40
C ASN A 285 1.87 -10.43 1.03
N GLY A 286 0.93 -10.02 1.90
CA GLY A 286 0.08 -8.85 1.65
C GLY A 286 0.86 -7.52 1.63
N LYS A 287 1.98 -7.42 2.35
CA LYS A 287 2.91 -6.28 2.25
C LYS A 287 3.72 -6.30 0.96
N ASP A 288 4.20 -7.46 0.53
CA ASP A 288 4.94 -7.62 -0.73
C ASP A 288 4.04 -7.34 -1.95
N GLU A 289 2.76 -7.75 -1.91
CA GLU A 289 1.73 -7.36 -2.89
C GLU A 289 1.55 -5.84 -2.92
N HIS A 290 1.33 -5.20 -1.76
CA HIS A 290 1.20 -3.74 -1.66
C HIS A 290 2.49 -2.99 -2.11
N ILE A 291 3.68 -3.54 -1.88
CA ILE A 291 4.95 -3.01 -2.37
C ILE A 291 5.05 -3.14 -3.89
N GLY A 292 4.57 -4.24 -4.47
CA GLY A 292 4.45 -4.43 -5.91
C GLY A 292 3.51 -3.42 -6.57
N GLU A 293 2.35 -3.17 -5.96
CA GLU A 293 1.39 -2.14 -6.40
C GLU A 293 1.98 -0.73 -6.32
N LEU A 294 2.61 -0.37 -5.18
CA LEU A 294 3.29 0.92 -5.01
C LEU A 294 4.42 1.10 -6.03
N SER A 295 5.22 0.06 -6.28
CA SER A 295 6.30 0.09 -7.29
C SER A 295 5.75 0.28 -8.71
N SER A 296 4.61 -0.34 -9.02
CA SER A 296 3.92 -0.19 -10.31
C SER A 296 3.33 1.22 -10.48
N SER A 297 2.72 1.77 -9.43
CA SER A 297 2.19 3.13 -9.37
C SER A 297 3.30 4.19 -9.49
N LEU A 298 4.42 3.98 -8.79
CA LEU A 298 5.62 4.83 -8.88
C LEU A 298 6.21 4.80 -10.29
N SER A 299 6.32 3.62 -10.91
CA SER A 299 6.79 3.46 -12.30
C SER A 299 5.87 4.19 -13.30
N ALA A 300 4.55 4.13 -13.11
CA ALA A 300 3.61 4.91 -13.91
C ALA A 300 3.79 6.42 -13.71
N LYS A 301 4.00 6.89 -12.47
CA LYS A 301 4.21 8.32 -12.16
C LYS A 301 5.56 8.85 -12.64
N GLU A 302 6.61 8.05 -12.63
CA GLU A 302 7.90 8.37 -13.25
C GLU A 302 7.73 8.54 -14.77
N LYS A 303 6.97 7.65 -15.43
CA LYS A 303 6.65 7.80 -16.85
C LYS A 303 5.80 9.04 -17.14
N ASP A 304 4.82 9.37 -16.30
CA ASP A 304 4.04 10.61 -16.40
C ASP A 304 4.96 11.85 -16.28
N TYR A 305 5.92 11.82 -15.35
CA TYR A 305 6.88 12.91 -15.16
C TYR A 305 7.86 13.07 -16.34
N GLN A 306 8.33 11.97 -16.92
CA GLN A 306 9.15 11.99 -18.14
C GLN A 306 8.36 12.55 -19.33
N ASN A 307 7.09 12.15 -19.51
CA ASN A 307 6.21 12.70 -20.54
C ASN A 307 5.99 14.22 -20.33
N LEU A 308 5.71 14.65 -19.10
CA LEU A 308 5.52 16.06 -18.75
C LEU A 308 6.78 16.89 -19.00
N THR A 309 7.96 16.32 -18.70
CA THR A 309 9.27 16.95 -18.97
C THR A 309 9.52 17.12 -20.46
N ALA A 310 9.16 16.12 -21.29
CA ALA A 310 9.25 16.21 -22.74
C ALA A 310 8.31 17.29 -23.30
N ILE A 311 7.05 17.33 -22.84
CA ILE A 311 6.06 18.36 -23.23
C ILE A 311 6.53 19.76 -22.82
N TYR A 312 7.10 19.91 -21.61
CA TYR A 312 7.65 21.18 -21.13
C TYR A 312 8.82 21.68 -22.00
N ASN A 313 9.76 20.80 -22.36
CA ASN A 313 10.88 21.14 -23.23
C ASN A 313 10.40 21.52 -24.64
N GLN A 314 9.47 20.76 -25.22
CA GLN A 314 8.86 21.10 -26.53
C GLN A 314 8.11 22.43 -26.49
N ALA A 315 7.36 22.72 -25.41
CA ALA A 315 6.68 23.99 -25.23
C ALA A 315 7.65 25.17 -25.10
N LYS A 316 8.80 24.96 -24.44
CA LYS A 316 9.89 25.95 -24.33
C LYS A 316 10.56 26.21 -25.69
N GLU A 317 10.84 25.17 -26.47
CA GLU A 317 11.39 25.29 -27.83
C GLU A 317 10.42 26.03 -28.77
N ASN A 318 9.13 25.68 -28.73
CA ASN A 318 8.08 26.37 -29.47
C ASN A 318 7.96 27.86 -29.06
N LEU A 319 8.10 28.18 -27.77
CA LEU A 319 8.10 29.55 -27.26
C LEU A 319 9.35 30.33 -27.73
N GLU A 320 10.53 29.71 -27.75
CA GLU A 320 11.77 30.33 -28.27
C GLU A 320 11.70 30.56 -29.79
N TRP A 321 11.10 29.63 -30.54
CA TRP A 321 10.78 29.81 -31.95
C TRP A 321 9.78 30.95 -32.20
N ALA A 322 8.68 30.99 -31.45
CA ALA A 322 7.67 32.04 -31.57
C ALA A 322 8.22 33.43 -31.21
N ASN A 323 9.05 33.54 -30.17
CA ASN A 323 9.76 34.78 -29.84
C ASN A 323 10.77 35.21 -30.93
N SER A 324 11.33 34.25 -31.68
CA SER A 324 12.22 34.53 -32.81
C SER A 324 11.45 35.02 -34.03
N GLN A 325 10.29 34.41 -34.32
CA GLN A 325 9.33 34.87 -35.33
C GLN A 325 8.84 36.30 -35.03
N ILE A 326 8.44 36.57 -33.78
CA ILE A 326 7.99 37.91 -33.36
C ILE A 326 9.07 38.95 -33.62
N LYS A 327 10.33 38.71 -33.22
CA LYS A 327 11.45 39.64 -33.47
C LYS A 327 11.74 39.88 -34.96
N GLN A 328 11.52 38.87 -35.80
CA GLN A 328 11.66 39.02 -37.24
C GLN A 328 10.52 39.88 -37.81
N LEU A 329 9.27 39.61 -37.43
CA LEU A 329 8.10 40.42 -37.81
C LEU A 329 8.19 41.86 -37.29
N GLU A 330 8.65 42.09 -36.06
CA GLU A 330 8.91 43.42 -35.50
C GLU A 330 9.89 44.23 -36.36
N LYS A 331 10.95 43.57 -36.85
CA LYS A 331 11.96 44.17 -37.73
C LYS A 331 11.37 44.46 -39.12
N ASP A 332 10.63 43.53 -39.69
CA ASP A 332 10.06 43.66 -41.04
C ASP A 332 8.99 44.76 -41.08
N VAL A 333 8.14 44.85 -40.04
CA VAL A 333 7.21 45.98 -39.83
C VAL A 333 7.95 47.31 -39.65
N LEU A 334 9.15 47.31 -39.05
CA LEU A 334 9.99 48.50 -38.94
C LEU A 334 10.52 48.95 -40.30
N THR A 335 10.99 48.02 -41.15
CA THR A 335 11.41 48.34 -42.52
C THR A 335 10.25 48.81 -43.38
N ASP A 336 9.10 48.11 -43.36
CA ASP A 336 7.90 48.51 -44.11
C ASP A 336 7.41 49.90 -43.70
N LYS A 337 7.48 50.23 -42.40
CA LYS A 337 7.11 51.55 -41.88
C LYS A 337 8.03 52.66 -42.39
N ASP A 338 9.33 52.41 -42.51
CA ASP A 338 10.27 53.39 -43.04
C ASP A 338 10.18 53.50 -44.56
N ASP A 339 9.94 52.40 -45.26
CA ASP A 339 9.65 52.37 -46.69
C ASP A 339 8.33 53.11 -47.02
N LEU A 340 7.33 53.03 -46.13
CA LEU A 340 6.09 53.79 -46.21
C LEU A 340 6.31 55.30 -45.99
N LYS A 341 7.19 55.72 -45.07
CA LYS A 341 7.57 57.14 -44.92
C LYS A 341 8.27 57.68 -46.17
N LEU A 342 9.14 56.89 -46.79
CA LEU A 342 9.80 57.27 -48.04
C LEU A 342 8.78 57.41 -49.18
N LYS A 343 7.82 56.49 -49.28
CA LYS A 343 6.72 56.57 -50.26
C LYS A 343 5.80 57.76 -50.00
N ALA A 344 5.47 58.07 -48.75
CA ALA A 344 4.71 59.28 -48.38
C ALA A 344 5.47 60.56 -48.78
N SER A 345 6.75 60.66 -48.43
CA SER A 345 7.61 61.80 -48.80
C SER A 345 7.73 61.99 -50.33
N LEU A 346 7.72 60.88 -51.08
CA LEU A 346 7.67 60.90 -52.55
C LEU A 346 6.31 61.34 -53.09
N ILE A 347 5.20 60.92 -52.47
CA ILE A 347 3.84 61.37 -52.79
C ILE A 347 3.71 62.88 -52.54
N ASP A 348 4.22 63.39 -51.41
CA ASP A 348 4.22 64.82 -51.10
C ASP A 348 5.02 65.59 -52.17
N SER A 349 6.22 65.13 -52.53
CA SER A 349 7.03 65.72 -53.61
C SER A 349 6.38 65.66 -55.00
N LEU A 350 5.58 64.63 -55.28
CA LEU A 350 4.78 64.53 -56.51
C LEU A 350 3.56 65.46 -56.46
N ASN A 351 2.92 65.61 -55.30
CA ASN A 351 1.77 66.48 -55.09
C ASN A 351 2.15 67.96 -55.25
N GLU A 352 3.31 68.38 -54.73
CA GLU A 352 3.92 69.69 -55.00
C GLU A 352 4.11 69.92 -56.51
N LYS A 353 4.70 68.94 -57.22
CA LYS A 353 4.88 69.03 -58.69
C LYS A 353 3.56 69.07 -59.46
N VAL A 354 2.52 68.39 -58.99
CA VAL A 354 1.18 68.46 -59.57
C VAL A 354 0.57 69.84 -59.33
N GLN A 355 0.74 70.43 -58.14
CA GLN A 355 0.28 71.79 -57.87
C GLN A 355 1.00 72.84 -58.73
N THR A 356 2.32 72.75 -58.92
CA THR A 356 3.04 73.66 -59.82
C THR A 356 2.59 73.49 -61.28
N LEU A 357 2.44 72.24 -61.76
CA LEU A 357 1.91 71.98 -63.11
C LEU A 357 0.46 72.45 -63.29
N CYS A 358 -0.38 72.40 -62.26
CA CYS A 358 -1.73 72.96 -62.29
C CYS A 358 -1.71 74.50 -62.36
N ALA A 359 -0.79 75.16 -61.68
CA ALA A 359 -0.60 76.61 -61.77
C ALA A 359 -0.08 77.02 -63.16
N GLU A 360 0.95 76.34 -63.68
CA GLU A 360 1.48 76.55 -65.04
C GLU A 360 0.42 76.31 -66.12
N LYS A 361 -0.43 75.28 -65.95
CA LYS A 361 -1.59 75.01 -66.81
C LYS A 361 -2.59 76.18 -66.77
N GLY A 362 -2.90 76.70 -65.59
CA GLY A 362 -3.80 77.85 -65.45
C GLY A 362 -3.26 79.09 -66.18
N GLU A 363 -1.98 79.42 -65.97
CA GLU A 363 -1.32 80.53 -66.66
C GLU A 363 -1.28 80.32 -68.19
N ALA A 364 -1.14 79.08 -68.66
CA ALA A 364 -1.22 78.74 -70.08
C ALA A 364 -2.65 78.88 -70.64
N GLU A 365 -3.68 78.46 -69.89
CA GLU A 365 -5.09 78.63 -70.28
C GLU A 365 -5.52 80.11 -70.31
N GLU A 366 -5.01 80.94 -69.39
CA GLU A 366 -5.15 82.40 -69.44
C GLU A 366 -4.49 82.99 -70.70
N LYS A 367 -3.24 82.61 -71.00
CA LYS A 367 -2.53 83.04 -72.22
C LYS A 367 -3.26 82.62 -73.50
N ILE A 368 -3.78 81.39 -73.57
CA ILE A 368 -4.57 80.90 -74.70
C ILE A 368 -5.90 81.68 -74.83
N SER A 369 -6.56 81.98 -73.71
CA SER A 369 -7.80 82.78 -73.71
C SER A 369 -7.54 84.20 -74.20
N ALA A 370 -6.47 84.85 -73.75
CA ALA A 370 -6.06 86.17 -74.20
C ALA A 370 -5.69 86.19 -75.70
N LEU A 371 -4.94 85.18 -76.17
CA LEU A 371 -4.58 85.04 -77.59
C LEU A 371 -5.82 84.77 -78.47
N THR A 372 -6.80 84.04 -77.94
CA THR A 372 -8.08 83.77 -78.62
C THR A 372 -8.92 85.05 -78.75
N SER A 373 -8.95 85.91 -77.73
CA SER A 373 -9.55 87.25 -77.85
C SER A 373 -8.85 88.06 -78.92
N GLN A 374 -7.52 88.18 -78.85
CA GLN A 374 -6.73 88.93 -79.84
C GLN A 374 -6.93 88.41 -81.27
N TYR A 375 -7.10 87.11 -81.46
CA TYR A 375 -7.42 86.52 -82.76
C TYR A 375 -8.82 86.93 -83.26
N MET A 376 -9.83 86.96 -82.37
CA MET A 376 -11.18 87.41 -82.73
C MET A 376 -11.25 88.92 -83.01
N ASP A 377 -10.49 89.73 -82.25
CA ASP A 377 -10.33 91.16 -82.46
C ASP A 377 -9.62 91.44 -83.80
N LEU A 378 -8.55 90.71 -84.11
CA LEU A 378 -7.83 90.79 -85.39
C LEU A 378 -8.70 90.32 -86.57
N LYS A 379 -9.46 89.23 -86.37
CA LYS A 379 -10.39 88.69 -87.37
C LYS A 379 -11.46 89.72 -87.72
N THR A 380 -12.17 90.26 -86.73
CA THR A 380 -13.22 91.28 -86.97
C THR A 380 -12.64 92.54 -87.63
N ALA A 381 -11.47 93.02 -87.18
CA ALA A 381 -10.77 94.12 -87.85
C ALA A 381 -10.39 93.78 -89.32
N SER A 382 -10.04 92.53 -89.63
CA SER A 382 -9.78 92.09 -91.00
C SER A 382 -11.04 91.99 -91.87
N GLU A 383 -12.17 91.56 -91.29
CA GLU A 383 -13.47 91.44 -91.96
C GLU A 383 -14.07 92.83 -92.24
N GLU A 384 -13.96 93.78 -91.31
CA GLU A 384 -14.26 95.18 -91.56
C GLU A 384 -13.37 95.77 -92.66
N ARG A 385 -12.06 95.47 -92.64
CA ARG A 385 -11.14 95.96 -93.67
C ARG A 385 -11.51 95.42 -95.05
N ALA A 386 -11.75 94.12 -95.18
CA ALA A 386 -12.19 93.51 -96.43
C ALA A 386 -13.50 94.14 -96.94
N SER A 387 -14.41 94.49 -96.03
CA SER A 387 -15.66 95.20 -96.36
C SER A 387 -15.39 96.60 -96.92
N ARG A 388 -14.48 97.38 -96.31
CA ARG A 388 -14.06 98.71 -96.78
C ARG A 388 -13.32 98.64 -98.12
N ASP A 389 -12.43 97.66 -98.27
CA ASP A 389 -11.66 97.43 -99.50
C ASP A 389 -12.59 97.00 -100.66
N TYR A 390 -13.64 96.21 -100.39
CA TYR A 390 -14.71 95.89 -101.35
C TYR A 390 -15.55 97.11 -101.74
N GLU A 391 -15.98 97.93 -100.79
CA GLU A 391 -16.74 99.16 -101.04
C GLU A 391 -15.93 100.16 -101.89
N LEU A 392 -14.61 100.26 -101.63
CA LEU A 392 -13.69 101.04 -102.46
C LEU A 392 -13.51 100.48 -103.87
N LEU A 393 -13.52 99.16 -104.05
CA LEU A 393 -13.44 98.52 -105.38
C LEU A 393 -14.71 98.76 -106.20
N SER A 394 -15.90 98.62 -105.61
CA SER A 394 -17.17 98.95 -106.28
C SER A 394 -17.17 100.40 -106.80
N GLN A 395 -16.70 101.35 -105.98
CA GLN A 395 -16.54 102.76 -106.37
C GLN A 395 -15.47 103.02 -107.46
N ARG A 396 -14.65 102.03 -107.82
CA ARG A 396 -13.72 102.09 -108.96
C ARG A 396 -14.34 101.48 -110.20
N ASP A 397 -15.03 100.36 -110.06
CA ASP A 397 -15.73 99.69 -111.17
C ASP A 397 -16.85 100.59 -111.71
N ASP A 398 -17.62 101.27 -110.84
CA ASP A 398 -18.59 102.30 -111.24
C ASP A 398 -17.97 103.43 -112.09
N LYS A 399 -16.72 103.82 -111.78
CA LYS A 399 -15.99 104.85 -112.53
C LYS A 399 -15.39 104.33 -113.82
N LEU A 400 -15.03 103.03 -113.87
CA LEU A 400 -14.55 102.34 -115.05
C LEU A 400 -15.69 102.19 -116.07
N ASN A 401 -16.87 101.77 -115.62
CA ASN A 401 -18.11 101.71 -116.40
C ASN A 401 -18.45 103.09 -117.02
N GLN A 402 -18.37 104.17 -116.23
CA GLN A 402 -18.54 105.55 -116.73
C GLN A 402 -17.47 106.05 -117.72
N LEU A 403 -16.35 105.35 -117.86
CA LEU A 403 -15.32 105.64 -118.87
C LEU A 403 -15.53 104.78 -120.12
N GLU A 404 -15.94 103.52 -119.95
CA GLU A 404 -16.28 102.61 -121.05
C GLU A 404 -17.53 103.07 -121.83
N GLU A 405 -18.54 103.60 -121.14
CA GLU A 405 -19.72 104.22 -121.78
C GLU A 405 -19.31 105.43 -122.65
N LYS A 406 -18.42 106.29 -122.14
CA LYS A 406 -17.89 107.46 -122.88
C LYS A 406 -17.04 107.05 -124.08
N LEU A 407 -16.24 105.99 -123.94
CA LEU A 407 -15.46 105.42 -125.04
C LEU A 407 -16.39 104.87 -126.14
N SER A 408 -17.44 104.15 -125.73
CA SER A 408 -18.43 103.56 -126.63
C SER A 408 -19.20 104.63 -127.42
N ALA A 409 -19.57 105.74 -126.78
CA ALA A 409 -20.19 106.89 -127.47
C ALA A 409 -19.28 107.45 -128.57
N ALA A 410 -18.00 107.72 -128.26
CA ALA A 410 -17.03 108.26 -129.21
C ALA A 410 -16.72 107.31 -130.38
N LEU A 411 -16.67 105.99 -130.13
CA LEU A 411 -16.56 104.98 -131.17
C LEU A 411 -17.81 104.97 -132.08
N SER A 412 -19.01 105.19 -131.52
CA SER A 412 -20.24 105.30 -132.30
C SER A 412 -20.22 106.51 -133.24
N ASP A 413 -19.72 107.67 -132.80
CA ASP A 413 -19.63 108.87 -133.65
C ASP A 413 -18.57 108.69 -134.75
N THR A 414 -17.41 108.12 -134.41
CA THR A 414 -16.37 107.75 -135.38
C THR A 414 -16.91 106.80 -136.48
N SER A 415 -17.87 105.94 -136.15
CA SER A 415 -18.52 105.05 -137.15
C SER A 415 -19.42 105.81 -138.14
N LYS A 416 -20.09 106.89 -137.69
CA LYS A 416 -20.97 107.74 -138.52
C LYS A 416 -20.15 108.56 -139.52
N ASP A 417 -19.02 109.10 -139.08
CA ASP A 417 -18.06 109.75 -139.98
C ASP A 417 -17.50 108.77 -141.02
N ARG A 418 -17.22 107.53 -140.63
CA ARG A 418 -16.76 106.48 -141.55
C ARG A 418 -17.81 106.11 -142.60
N THR A 419 -19.10 106.09 -142.27
CA THR A 419 -20.17 105.90 -143.28
C THR A 419 -20.24 107.08 -144.25
N ARG A 420 -20.11 108.32 -143.76
CA ARG A 420 -20.15 109.53 -144.60
C ARG A 420 -18.99 109.62 -145.59
N ILE A 421 -17.82 109.09 -145.22
CA ILE A 421 -16.66 108.94 -146.12
C ILE A 421 -16.94 107.90 -147.23
N ALA A 422 -17.70 106.84 -146.94
CA ALA A 422 -18.07 105.85 -147.96
C ALA A 422 -19.05 106.42 -149.01
N GLU A 423 -20.00 107.26 -148.59
CA GLU A 423 -20.93 107.95 -149.49
C GLU A 423 -20.19 108.85 -150.51
N LEU A 424 -19.25 109.67 -150.04
CA LEU A 424 -18.44 110.55 -150.90
C LEU A 424 -17.54 109.79 -151.90
N ASN A 425 -17.04 108.60 -151.53
CA ASN A 425 -16.27 107.77 -152.46
C ASN A 425 -17.15 107.16 -153.56
N ASN A 426 -18.40 106.78 -153.24
CA ASN A 426 -19.34 106.28 -154.24
C ASN A 426 -19.70 107.36 -155.28
N GLU A 427 -19.90 108.62 -154.85
CA GLU A 427 -20.09 109.73 -155.80
C GLU A 427 -18.91 109.86 -156.76
N LEU A 428 -17.67 109.81 -156.24
CA LEU A 428 -16.44 109.89 -157.04
C LEU A 428 -16.39 108.79 -158.12
N ASP A 429 -16.58 107.53 -157.75
CA ASP A 429 -16.50 106.44 -158.74
C ASP A 429 -17.67 106.47 -159.76
N THR A 430 -18.85 107.02 -159.45
CA THR A 430 -19.87 107.24 -160.52
C THR A 430 -19.38 108.21 -161.59
N THR A 431 -18.75 109.33 -161.21
CA THR A 431 -18.20 110.29 -162.19
C THR A 431 -17.08 109.67 -163.05
N ARG A 432 -16.31 108.75 -162.46
CA ARG A 432 -15.26 107.99 -163.13
C ARG A 432 -15.82 107.06 -164.22
N THR A 433 -16.92 106.36 -163.95
CA THR A 433 -17.54 105.46 -164.95
C THR A 433 -18.11 106.19 -166.17
N MET A 434 -18.49 107.47 -166.05
CA MET A 434 -18.87 108.27 -167.22
C MET A 434 -17.68 108.52 -168.17
N LEU A 435 -16.49 108.77 -167.62
CA LEU A 435 -15.27 109.05 -168.39
C LEU A 435 -14.79 107.83 -169.18
N ASP A 436 -14.84 106.63 -168.58
CA ASP A 436 -14.38 105.40 -169.26
C ASP A 436 -15.26 105.02 -170.46
N ASN A 437 -16.54 105.38 -170.47
CA ASN A 437 -17.42 105.16 -171.63
C ASN A 437 -16.98 105.96 -172.87
N GLU A 438 -16.42 107.17 -172.69
CA GLU A 438 -15.88 107.99 -173.78
C GLU A 438 -14.56 107.41 -174.33
N VAL A 439 -13.83 106.64 -173.52
CA VAL A 439 -12.64 105.88 -173.94
C VAL A 439 -13.00 104.63 -174.76
N VAL A 440 -14.15 103.99 -174.53
CA VAL A 440 -14.58 102.78 -175.26
C VAL A 440 -14.74 103.05 -176.76
N ALA A 441 -15.26 104.22 -177.15
CA ALA A 441 -15.36 104.65 -178.55
C ALA A 441 -14.00 104.63 -179.30
N ARG A 442 -12.88 104.73 -178.58
CA ARG A 442 -11.51 104.74 -179.12
C ARG A 442 -10.92 103.34 -179.31
N LYS A 443 -11.48 102.30 -178.67
CA LYS A 443 -10.88 100.95 -178.59
C LYS A 443 -11.25 100.00 -179.75
N SER A 444 -12.19 100.39 -180.62
CA SER A 444 -12.49 99.70 -181.89
C SER A 444 -11.27 99.53 -182.82
N MET A 445 -10.18 100.23 -182.54
CA MET A 445 -8.95 100.26 -183.34
C MET A 445 -7.92 99.17 -182.94
N SER A 446 -8.19 98.35 -181.90
CA SER A 446 -7.20 97.48 -181.25
C SER A 446 -7.26 95.99 -181.63
N GLY A 447 -8.12 95.58 -182.57
CA GLY A 447 -8.43 94.16 -182.85
C GLY A 447 -7.29 93.29 -183.43
N LEU A 448 -6.12 93.88 -183.75
CA LEU A 448 -4.98 93.19 -184.36
C LEU A 448 -4.11 92.38 -183.37
N VAL A 449 -4.25 92.58 -182.06
CA VAL A 449 -3.32 92.02 -181.04
C VAL A 449 -3.64 90.55 -180.69
N HIS A 450 -4.83 90.05 -181.01
CA HIS A 450 -5.35 88.76 -180.55
C HIS A 450 -4.52 87.51 -180.96
N SER A 451 -3.63 87.63 -181.96
CA SER A 451 -2.98 86.50 -182.65
C SER A 451 -1.77 85.87 -181.95
N THR A 452 -1.36 86.30 -180.75
CA THR A 452 0.04 86.07 -180.28
C THR A 452 0.26 85.28 -178.97
N GLU A 453 -0.75 85.08 -178.10
CA GLU A 453 -0.54 84.48 -176.77
C GLU A 453 -1.03 83.03 -176.59
N GLU A 454 -1.58 82.40 -177.63
CA GLU A 454 -2.08 81.01 -177.51
C GLU A 454 -0.95 79.98 -177.25
N ALA A 455 0.30 80.35 -177.49
CA ALA A 455 1.50 79.54 -177.29
C ALA A 455 1.98 79.39 -175.83
N LEU A 456 1.35 80.09 -174.86
CA LEU A 456 1.84 80.14 -173.46
C LEU A 456 1.21 79.10 -172.51
N ARG A 457 0.31 78.24 -173.01
CA ARG A 457 -0.56 77.40 -172.16
C ARG A 457 0.07 76.09 -171.65
N ASP A 458 1.06 75.54 -172.37
CA ASP A 458 1.59 74.19 -172.08
C ASP A 458 2.64 74.13 -170.94
N SER A 459 2.67 75.14 -170.06
CA SER A 459 3.66 75.30 -168.97
C SER A 459 3.21 74.78 -167.58
N ARG A 460 2.43 73.69 -167.59
CA ARG A 460 2.83 72.43 -166.91
C ARG A 460 2.96 72.47 -165.36
N ASN A 461 1.91 72.14 -164.60
CA ASN A 461 1.40 70.79 -164.31
C ASN A 461 2.36 69.76 -163.63
N GLU A 462 3.60 70.11 -163.23
CA GLU A 462 4.53 69.13 -162.64
C GLU A 462 4.70 69.22 -161.11
N VAL A 463 4.17 70.29 -160.47
CA VAL A 463 4.36 70.60 -159.04
C VAL A 463 3.42 69.84 -158.09
N PHE A 464 2.29 69.32 -158.58
CA PHE A 464 1.13 68.95 -157.74
C PHE A 464 1.23 67.60 -156.99
N LYS A 465 2.27 66.80 -157.21
CA LYS A 465 2.33 65.39 -156.74
C LYS A 465 3.08 65.14 -155.41
N LEU A 466 3.64 66.16 -154.76
CA LEU A 466 4.50 65.98 -153.57
C LEU A 466 3.86 66.42 -152.24
N SER A 467 2.63 66.95 -152.25
CA SER A 467 1.95 67.44 -151.04
C SER A 467 0.92 66.49 -150.44
N GLU A 468 0.62 65.36 -151.09
CA GLU A 468 -0.49 64.46 -150.72
C GLU A 468 -0.05 63.42 -149.68
N ASP A 469 1.05 62.69 -149.93
CA ASP A 469 1.58 61.61 -149.08
C ASP A 469 1.91 62.03 -147.62
N LEU A 470 2.17 63.32 -147.38
CA LEU A 470 2.68 63.82 -146.09
C LEU A 470 1.58 63.96 -145.00
N GLU A 471 0.32 64.18 -145.39
CA GLU A 471 -0.76 64.46 -144.43
C GLU A 471 -1.49 63.20 -143.93
N GLU A 472 -1.31 62.05 -144.57
CA GLU A 472 -1.94 60.80 -144.12
C GLU A 472 -1.19 60.17 -142.92
N VAL A 473 0.16 60.17 -142.97
CA VAL A 473 1.03 59.62 -141.91
C VAL A 473 0.87 60.34 -140.57
N LYS A 474 0.45 61.61 -140.56
CA LYS A 474 0.16 62.36 -139.32
C LYS A 474 -1.03 61.82 -138.53
N ARG A 475 -2.08 61.33 -139.21
CA ARG A 475 -3.36 61.02 -138.57
C ARG A 475 -3.33 59.68 -137.84
N SER A 476 -2.66 58.67 -138.40
CA SER A 476 -2.53 57.34 -137.79
C SER A 476 -1.68 57.34 -136.51
N ASN A 477 -0.66 58.20 -136.43
CA ASN A 477 0.24 58.28 -135.28
C ASN A 477 -0.43 58.91 -134.04
N GLN A 478 -1.42 59.79 -134.26
CA GLN A 478 -2.18 60.44 -133.18
C GLN A 478 -3.12 59.46 -132.47
N ASP A 479 -3.72 58.51 -133.18
CA ASP A 479 -4.69 57.55 -132.64
C ASP A 479 -4.03 56.53 -131.67
N LEU A 480 -2.87 55.98 -132.06
CA LEU A 480 -2.11 55.01 -131.26
C LEU A 480 -1.73 55.56 -129.87
N MET A 481 -1.38 56.85 -129.78
CA MET A 481 -1.06 57.51 -128.51
C MET A 481 -2.24 57.54 -127.52
N THR A 482 -3.48 57.65 -128.01
CA THR A 482 -4.67 57.64 -127.15
C THR A 482 -4.94 56.24 -126.58
N GLN A 483 -4.74 55.20 -127.38
CA GLN A 483 -4.93 53.81 -126.97
C GLN A 483 -3.87 53.36 -125.94
N ILE A 484 -2.60 53.75 -126.13
CA ILE A 484 -1.50 53.48 -125.18
C ILE A 484 -1.76 54.14 -123.82
N SER A 485 -2.27 55.37 -123.82
CA SER A 485 -2.61 56.08 -122.59
C SER A 485 -3.67 55.31 -121.78
N LYS A 486 -4.79 54.96 -122.43
CA LYS A 486 -5.90 54.24 -121.78
C LYS A 486 -5.50 52.88 -121.21
N LEU A 487 -4.69 52.10 -121.94
CA LEU A 487 -4.17 50.80 -121.46
C LEU A 487 -3.19 50.96 -120.28
N THR A 488 -2.52 52.11 -120.16
CA THR A 488 -1.64 52.40 -119.02
C THR A 488 -2.46 52.70 -117.76
N ASP A 489 -3.55 53.46 -117.90
CA ASP A 489 -4.47 53.78 -116.79
C ASP A 489 -5.16 52.50 -116.27
N GLU A 490 -5.77 51.70 -117.17
CA GLU A 490 -6.41 50.42 -116.83
C GLU A 490 -5.44 49.45 -116.14
N ALA A 491 -4.19 49.36 -116.60
CA ALA A 491 -3.16 48.54 -115.98
C ALA A 491 -2.71 49.06 -114.59
N SER A 492 -2.85 50.36 -114.32
CA SER A 492 -2.56 50.93 -112.99
C SER A 492 -3.67 50.61 -111.98
N GLU A 493 -4.94 50.65 -112.41
CA GLU A 493 -6.11 50.37 -111.58
C GLU A 493 -6.19 48.89 -111.19
N VAL A 494 -5.88 47.97 -112.12
CA VAL A 494 -5.76 46.53 -111.84
C VAL A 494 -4.62 46.24 -110.86
N ARG A 495 -3.48 46.95 -110.94
CA ARG A 495 -2.40 46.79 -109.94
C ARG A 495 -2.81 47.31 -108.57
N GLN A 496 -3.49 48.47 -108.50
CA GLN A 496 -3.91 49.05 -107.22
C GLN A 496 -4.99 48.20 -106.51
N THR A 497 -5.92 47.62 -107.27
CA THR A 497 -6.95 46.71 -106.73
C THR A 497 -6.38 45.36 -106.30
N LEU A 498 -5.40 44.81 -107.03
CA LEU A 498 -4.69 43.59 -106.61
C LEU A 498 -3.85 43.84 -105.35
N ALA A 499 -3.13 44.96 -105.27
CA ALA A 499 -2.32 45.31 -104.10
C ALA A 499 -3.17 45.39 -102.81
N LYS A 500 -4.32 46.10 -102.86
CA LYS A 500 -5.26 46.19 -101.74
C LYS A 500 -5.74 44.80 -101.27
N LYS A 501 -6.01 43.87 -102.18
CA LYS A 501 -6.44 42.51 -101.81
C LYS A 501 -5.33 41.63 -101.23
N VAL A 502 -4.06 41.91 -101.56
CA VAL A 502 -2.92 41.28 -100.89
C VAL A 502 -2.77 41.84 -99.48
N GLU A 503 -2.83 43.17 -99.31
CA GLU A 503 -2.77 43.86 -98.01
C GLU A 503 -3.93 43.44 -97.08
N GLU A 504 -5.16 43.32 -97.61
CA GLU A 504 -6.31 42.74 -96.90
C GLU A 504 -6.04 41.29 -96.46
N ALA A 505 -5.54 40.43 -97.34
CA ALA A 505 -5.26 39.03 -97.02
C ALA A 505 -4.10 38.86 -96.01
N GLU A 506 -3.06 39.69 -96.10
CA GLU A 506 -1.97 39.74 -95.12
C GLU A 506 -2.45 40.23 -93.75
N SER A 507 -3.35 41.22 -93.70
CA SER A 507 -3.96 41.68 -92.44
C SER A 507 -4.81 40.59 -91.76
N VAL A 508 -5.60 39.83 -92.53
CA VAL A 508 -6.37 38.69 -92.02
C VAL A 508 -5.44 37.56 -91.57
N SER A 509 -4.35 37.31 -92.31
CA SER A 509 -3.36 36.32 -91.90
C SER A 509 -2.61 36.71 -90.62
N ALA A 510 -2.40 38.00 -90.38
CA ALA A 510 -1.83 38.50 -89.13
C ALA A 510 -2.81 38.29 -87.96
N THR A 511 -4.08 38.71 -88.10
CA THR A 511 -5.08 38.53 -87.03
C THR A 511 -5.29 37.07 -86.65
N LEU A 512 -5.30 36.16 -87.63
CA LEU A 512 -5.40 34.71 -87.36
C LEU A 512 -4.14 34.15 -86.68
N SER A 513 -2.96 34.75 -86.92
CA SER A 513 -1.72 34.38 -86.24
C SER A 513 -1.74 34.83 -84.77
N ASP A 514 -2.22 36.05 -84.51
CA ASP A 514 -2.35 36.61 -83.16
C ASP A 514 -3.43 35.89 -82.33
N GLU A 515 -4.58 35.54 -82.94
CA GLU A 515 -5.59 34.68 -82.31
C GLU A 515 -5.02 33.29 -82.00
N LEU A 516 -4.28 32.69 -82.91
CA LEU A 516 -3.68 31.36 -82.71
C LEU A 516 -2.55 31.39 -81.66
N ALA A 517 -1.84 32.51 -81.52
CA ALA A 517 -0.90 32.75 -80.42
C ALA A 517 -1.65 32.89 -79.07
N SER A 518 -2.73 33.67 -79.02
CA SER A 518 -3.60 33.84 -77.85
C SER A 518 -4.20 32.49 -77.39
N VAL A 519 -4.74 31.70 -78.31
CA VAL A 519 -5.28 30.35 -78.03
C VAL A 519 -4.20 29.41 -77.50
N ARG A 520 -2.96 29.47 -78.03
CA ARG A 520 -1.83 28.71 -77.48
C ARG A 520 -1.43 29.15 -76.07
N GLU A 521 -1.50 30.44 -75.77
CA GLU A 521 -1.21 30.95 -74.42
C GLU A 521 -2.31 30.53 -73.42
N VAL A 522 -3.59 30.62 -73.81
CA VAL A 522 -4.72 30.13 -73.00
C VAL A 522 -4.63 28.63 -72.77
N LEU A 523 -4.30 27.84 -73.80
CA LEU A 523 -4.06 26.40 -73.66
C LEU A 523 -2.94 26.13 -72.63
N LYS A 524 -1.81 26.85 -72.74
CA LYS A 524 -0.69 26.71 -71.81
C LYS A 524 -1.10 27.04 -70.37
N ARG A 525 -1.81 28.15 -70.13
CA ARG A 525 -2.33 28.50 -68.80
C ARG A 525 -3.28 27.42 -68.26
N SER A 526 -4.21 26.92 -69.08
CA SER A 526 -5.14 25.86 -68.68
C SER A 526 -4.43 24.54 -68.30
N GLN A 527 -3.29 24.26 -68.93
CA GLN A 527 -2.50 23.07 -68.63
C GLN A 527 -1.64 23.25 -67.36
N GLU A 528 -1.12 24.47 -67.11
CA GLU A 528 -0.47 24.85 -65.85
C GLU A 528 -1.47 24.82 -64.67
N GLU A 529 -2.70 25.33 -64.87
CA GLU A 529 -3.81 25.23 -63.91
C GLU A 529 -4.20 23.78 -63.62
N LEU A 530 -4.28 22.92 -64.63
CA LEU A 530 -4.60 21.50 -64.48
C LEU A 530 -3.50 20.74 -63.73
N GLU A 531 -2.23 21.09 -63.95
CA GLU A 531 -1.10 20.54 -63.17
C GLU A 531 -1.12 21.03 -61.70
N VAL A 532 -1.46 22.29 -61.45
CA VAL A 532 -1.69 22.80 -60.09
C VAL A 532 -2.85 22.08 -59.39
N ILE A 533 -3.98 21.88 -60.06
CA ILE A 533 -5.14 21.14 -59.53
C ILE A 533 -4.79 19.68 -59.27
N SER A 534 -4.01 19.04 -60.15
CA SER A 534 -3.52 17.67 -59.97
C SER A 534 -2.65 17.55 -58.71
N ASN A 535 -1.70 18.47 -58.51
CA ASN A 535 -0.83 18.49 -57.33
C ASN A 535 -1.63 18.79 -56.04
N GLN A 536 -2.63 19.68 -56.09
CA GLN A 536 -3.56 19.90 -54.97
C GLN A 536 -4.38 18.63 -54.65
N LEU A 537 -4.84 17.89 -55.67
CA LEU A 537 -5.58 16.64 -55.48
C LEU A 537 -4.70 15.55 -54.84
N VAL A 538 -3.42 15.48 -55.18
CA VAL A 538 -2.44 14.61 -54.50
C VAL A 538 -2.29 15.01 -53.03
N SER A 539 -2.08 16.30 -52.72
CA SER A 539 -1.98 16.76 -51.33
C SER A 539 -3.25 16.51 -50.51
N VAL A 540 -4.44 16.66 -51.12
CA VAL A 540 -5.73 16.33 -50.48
C VAL A 540 -5.88 14.81 -50.27
N SER A 541 -5.40 13.99 -51.21
CA SER A 541 -5.35 12.53 -51.07
C SER A 541 -4.42 12.09 -49.93
N GLU A 542 -3.23 12.71 -49.81
CA GLU A 542 -2.28 12.45 -48.72
C GLU A 542 -2.87 12.84 -47.36
N ALA A 543 -3.43 14.05 -47.24
CA ALA A 543 -4.12 14.52 -46.04
C ALA A 543 -5.32 13.64 -45.65
N HIS A 544 -6.09 13.15 -46.63
CA HIS A 544 -7.15 12.17 -46.38
C HIS A 544 -6.58 10.82 -45.90
N SER A 545 -5.40 10.40 -46.39
CA SER A 545 -4.72 9.19 -45.90
C SER A 545 -4.27 9.33 -44.45
N ASP A 546 -3.77 10.51 -44.05
CA ASP A 546 -3.34 10.79 -42.68
C ASP A 546 -4.52 10.95 -41.72
N LEU A 547 -5.60 11.61 -42.14
CA LEU A 547 -6.85 11.67 -41.38
C LEU A 547 -7.43 10.26 -41.11
N ASN A 548 -7.30 9.33 -42.06
CA ASN A 548 -7.69 7.93 -41.83
C ASN A 548 -6.77 7.18 -40.85
N LYS A 549 -5.46 7.50 -40.80
CA LYS A 549 -4.54 6.97 -39.78
C LYS A 549 -4.88 7.53 -38.40
N GLU A 550 -5.13 8.83 -38.30
CA GLU A 550 -5.52 9.50 -37.05
C GLU A 550 -6.86 8.97 -36.53
N LEU A 551 -7.86 8.79 -37.40
CA LEU A 551 -9.15 8.18 -37.06
C LEU A 551 -8.98 6.74 -36.55
N LEU A 552 -8.14 5.92 -37.19
CA LEU A 552 -7.85 4.56 -36.75
C LEU A 552 -7.17 4.54 -35.37
N ASP A 553 -6.22 5.44 -35.11
CA ASP A 553 -5.54 5.55 -33.82
C ASP A 553 -6.43 6.17 -32.74
N ALA A 554 -7.37 7.04 -33.09
CA ALA A 554 -8.44 7.49 -32.21
C ALA A 554 -9.37 6.35 -31.81
N TYR A 555 -9.75 5.45 -32.73
CA TYR A 555 -10.50 4.24 -32.40
C TYR A 555 -9.73 3.31 -31.47
N LYS A 556 -8.42 3.06 -31.70
CA LYS A 556 -7.58 2.27 -30.77
C LYS A 556 -7.52 2.89 -29.37
N LYS A 557 -7.37 4.22 -29.27
CA LYS A 557 -7.39 4.97 -28.00
C LYS A 557 -8.76 4.87 -27.30
N LEU A 558 -9.86 4.92 -28.05
CA LEU A 558 -11.22 4.75 -27.54
C LEU A 558 -11.47 3.33 -27.02
N GLU A 559 -11.01 2.31 -27.74
CA GLU A 559 -11.08 0.91 -27.30
C GLU A 559 -10.24 0.68 -26.05
N PHE A 560 -9.01 1.20 -26.00
CA PHE A 560 -8.14 1.13 -24.82
C PHE A 560 -8.79 1.79 -23.60
N THR A 561 -9.24 3.04 -23.73
CA THR A 561 -9.89 3.78 -22.62
C THR A 561 -11.22 3.15 -22.19
N THR A 562 -11.97 2.53 -23.11
CA THR A 562 -13.17 1.74 -22.77
C THR A 562 -12.81 0.49 -21.95
N ASN A 563 -11.72 -0.20 -22.31
CA ASN A 563 -11.25 -1.37 -21.57
C ASN A 563 -10.70 -0.99 -20.18
N GLU A 564 -9.95 0.11 -20.04
CA GLU A 564 -9.54 0.61 -18.73
C GLU A 564 -10.76 1.02 -17.89
N LEU A 565 -11.77 1.71 -18.46
CA LEU A 565 -13.01 2.04 -17.77
C LEU A 565 -13.78 0.79 -17.28
N VAL A 566 -13.67 -0.35 -17.98
CA VAL A 566 -14.22 -1.64 -17.54
C VAL A 566 -13.40 -2.27 -16.40
N LYS A 567 -12.08 -2.06 -16.35
CA LYS A 567 -11.26 -2.46 -15.19
C LYS A 567 -11.56 -1.58 -13.97
N GLU A 568 -11.58 -0.27 -14.14
CA GLU A 568 -11.95 0.71 -13.10
C GLU A 568 -13.32 0.38 -12.50
N ARG A 569 -14.33 0.05 -13.32
CA ARG A 569 -15.65 -0.38 -12.82
C ARG A 569 -15.60 -1.69 -12.03
N LYS A 570 -14.66 -2.60 -12.29
CA LYS A 570 -14.47 -3.82 -11.48
C LYS A 570 -13.79 -3.51 -10.15
N ILE A 571 -12.74 -2.70 -10.16
CA ILE A 571 -12.01 -2.25 -8.95
C ILE A 571 -12.95 -1.45 -8.04
N ASN A 572 -13.70 -0.50 -8.60
CA ASN A 572 -14.70 0.28 -7.88
C ASN A 572 -15.81 -0.64 -7.30
N ALA A 573 -16.14 -1.74 -7.98
CA ALA A 573 -17.07 -2.75 -7.45
C ALA A 573 -16.46 -3.67 -6.36
N THR A 574 -15.14 -3.86 -6.26
CA THR A 574 -14.54 -4.53 -5.10
C THR A 574 -14.43 -3.57 -3.92
N LEU A 575 -13.89 -2.36 -4.15
CA LEU A 575 -13.79 -1.30 -3.15
C LEU A 575 -15.14 -0.95 -2.49
N ASN A 576 -16.26 -0.94 -3.24
CA ASN A 576 -17.57 -0.73 -2.63
C ASN A 576 -18.02 -1.88 -1.71
N ARG A 577 -17.63 -3.13 -1.99
CA ARG A 577 -17.92 -4.28 -1.11
C ARG A 577 -17.05 -4.27 0.13
N GLU A 578 -15.78 -3.90 -0.01
CA GLU A 578 -14.85 -3.69 1.10
C GLU A 578 -15.34 -2.55 2.00
N LEU A 579 -15.80 -1.44 1.42
CA LEU A 579 -16.39 -0.32 2.16
C LEU A 579 -17.70 -0.73 2.86
N GLU A 580 -18.58 -1.52 2.22
CA GLU A 580 -19.78 -2.06 2.86
C GLU A 580 -19.43 -3.00 4.02
N ALA A 581 -18.37 -3.81 3.90
CA ALA A 581 -17.86 -4.68 4.95
C ALA A 581 -17.26 -3.87 6.13
N LEU A 582 -16.46 -2.83 5.84
CA LEU A 582 -15.90 -1.93 6.85
C LEU A 582 -16.99 -1.14 7.58
N VAL A 583 -18.05 -0.71 6.90
CA VAL A 583 -19.22 -0.07 7.52
C VAL A 583 -19.94 -1.04 8.47
N LYS A 584 -20.11 -2.32 8.10
CA LYS A 584 -20.67 -3.34 8.99
C LYS A 584 -19.78 -3.62 10.19
N GLN A 585 -18.47 -3.74 9.99
CA GLN A 585 -17.50 -3.92 11.08
C GLN A 585 -17.48 -2.72 12.03
N SER A 586 -17.54 -1.49 11.51
CA SER A 586 -17.63 -0.26 12.30
C SER A 586 -18.93 -0.16 13.09
N ALA A 587 -20.06 -0.62 12.54
CA ALA A 587 -21.32 -0.69 13.27
C ALA A 587 -21.23 -1.64 14.48
N ILE A 588 -20.71 -2.85 14.27
CA ILE A 588 -20.46 -3.86 15.33
C ILE A 588 -19.50 -3.30 16.40
N GLU A 589 -18.40 -2.67 15.98
CA GLU A 589 -17.45 -2.08 16.91
C GLU A 589 -18.08 -0.90 17.69
N SER A 590 -18.95 -0.10 17.06
CA SER A 590 -19.71 0.95 17.76
C SER A 590 -20.68 0.41 18.81
N GLU A 591 -21.16 -0.82 18.64
CA GLU A 591 -22.03 -1.51 19.58
C GLU A 591 -21.23 -2.09 20.75
N ALA A 592 -20.11 -2.76 20.47
CA ALA A 592 -19.15 -3.22 21.49
C ALA A 592 -18.57 -2.06 22.32
N ARG A 593 -18.31 -0.89 21.70
CA ARG A 593 -17.90 0.33 22.42
C ARG A 593 -19.01 0.84 23.36
N LYS A 594 -20.30 0.68 23.01
CA LYS A 594 -21.43 1.05 23.89
C LYS A 594 -21.58 0.09 25.06
N THR A 595 -21.44 -1.22 24.85
CA THR A 595 -21.51 -2.19 25.96
C THR A 595 -20.37 -1.95 26.95
N ILE A 596 -19.13 -1.81 26.47
CA ILE A 596 -17.96 -1.51 27.31
C ILE A 596 -18.13 -0.18 28.07
N GLN A 597 -18.77 0.84 27.47
CA GLN A 597 -19.08 2.09 28.18
C GLN A 597 -20.11 1.89 29.31
N VAL A 598 -21.14 1.07 29.09
CA VAL A 598 -22.13 0.72 30.14
C VAL A 598 -21.46 -0.05 31.27
N ASP A 599 -20.61 -1.04 30.95
CA ASP A 599 -19.85 -1.82 31.92
C ASP A 599 -18.91 -0.92 32.74
N LEU A 600 -18.25 0.05 32.08
CA LEU A 600 -17.37 1.03 32.73
C LEU A 600 -18.15 2.00 33.65
N ASP A 601 -19.31 2.47 33.21
CA ASP A 601 -20.19 3.33 34.03
C ASP A 601 -20.72 2.58 35.26
N GLU A 602 -21.05 1.29 35.12
CA GLU A 602 -21.53 0.44 36.22
C GLU A 602 -20.41 0.03 37.19
N ALA A 603 -19.22 -0.30 36.69
CA ALA A 603 -18.03 -0.47 37.51
C ALA A 603 -17.68 0.84 38.27
N THR A 604 -17.87 1.99 37.63
CA THR A 604 -17.66 3.31 38.26
C THR A 604 -18.72 3.60 39.34
N ARG A 605 -19.99 3.24 39.16
CA ARG A 605 -21.00 3.31 40.24
C ARG A 605 -20.63 2.39 41.40
N SER A 606 -20.32 1.13 41.10
CA SER A 606 -19.93 0.11 42.08
C SER A 606 -18.72 0.55 42.92
N LEU A 607 -17.69 1.13 42.29
CA LEU A 607 -16.53 1.70 42.99
C LEU A 607 -16.92 2.89 43.87
N ASN A 608 -17.83 3.75 43.43
CA ASN A 608 -18.33 4.86 44.27
C ASN A 608 -19.14 4.34 45.48
N GLU A 609 -19.94 3.29 45.33
CA GLU A 609 -20.67 2.65 46.43
C GLU A 609 -19.72 1.95 47.43
N VAL A 610 -18.69 1.28 46.94
CA VAL A 610 -17.59 0.73 47.78
C VAL A 610 -16.84 1.85 48.51
N ASN A 611 -16.57 2.98 47.85
CA ASN A 611 -15.93 4.13 48.50
C ASN A 611 -16.83 4.76 49.58
N GLN A 612 -18.13 4.92 49.34
CA GLN A 612 -19.08 5.46 50.34
C GLN A 612 -19.25 4.51 51.54
N SER A 613 -19.36 3.20 51.31
CA SER A 613 -19.42 2.21 52.39
C SER A 613 -18.09 2.13 53.17
N THR A 614 -16.94 2.24 52.50
CA THR A 614 -15.61 2.32 53.13
C THR A 614 -15.46 3.59 53.97
N LEU A 615 -15.95 4.74 53.51
CA LEU A 615 -15.97 5.99 54.30
C LEU A 615 -16.90 5.86 55.52
N SER A 616 -18.05 5.19 55.38
CA SER A 616 -18.95 4.89 56.50
C SER A 616 -18.29 3.97 57.54
N LEU A 617 -17.63 2.89 57.09
CA LEU A 617 -16.89 1.97 57.95
C LEU A 617 -15.68 2.65 58.61
N SER A 618 -14.95 3.49 57.88
CA SER A 618 -13.82 4.27 58.41
C SER A 618 -14.27 5.23 59.52
N LYS A 619 -15.40 5.93 59.32
CA LYS A 619 -16.01 6.78 60.35
C LYS A 619 -16.51 5.98 61.56
N GLN A 620 -17.09 4.78 61.34
CA GLN A 620 -17.44 3.88 62.45
C GLN A 620 -16.19 3.42 63.22
N LEU A 621 -15.11 3.08 62.52
CA LEU A 621 -13.82 2.70 63.11
C LEU A 621 -13.19 3.85 63.91
N GLU A 622 -13.27 5.09 63.42
CA GLU A 622 -12.84 6.29 64.16
C GLU A 622 -13.66 6.46 65.46
N THR A 623 -14.98 6.31 65.41
CA THR A 623 -15.82 6.40 66.62
C THR A 623 -15.63 5.23 67.60
N THR A 624 -15.29 4.03 67.12
CA THR A 624 -14.98 2.88 68.00
C THR A 624 -13.58 3.00 68.61
N ASN A 625 -12.58 3.45 67.86
CA ASN A 625 -11.25 3.79 68.40
C ASN A 625 -11.33 4.92 69.43
N SER A 626 -12.17 5.93 69.21
CA SER A 626 -12.45 6.99 70.20
C SER A 626 -13.04 6.43 71.49
N LYS A 627 -14.01 5.50 71.39
CA LYS A 627 -14.56 4.78 72.55
C LYS A 627 -13.54 3.87 73.24
N ILE A 628 -12.69 3.18 72.48
CA ILE A 628 -11.62 2.33 73.03
C ILE A 628 -10.60 3.18 73.79
N SER A 629 -10.29 4.38 73.31
CA SER A 629 -9.43 5.34 74.02
C SER A 629 -10.06 5.78 75.35
N ALA A 630 -11.33 6.17 75.35
CA ALA A 630 -12.06 6.52 76.57
C ALA A 630 -12.14 5.34 77.57
N ILE A 631 -12.48 4.12 77.11
CA ILE A 631 -12.52 2.91 77.95
C ILE A 631 -11.12 2.56 78.48
N LYS A 632 -10.05 2.85 77.74
CA LYS A 632 -8.67 2.67 78.22
C LYS A 632 -8.33 3.70 79.31
N GLU A 633 -8.72 4.96 79.14
CA GLU A 633 -8.56 5.99 80.17
C GLU A 633 -9.35 5.65 81.44
N GLU A 634 -10.60 5.20 81.30
CA GLU A 634 -11.42 4.67 82.41
C GLU A 634 -10.74 3.47 83.10
N LYS A 635 -10.21 2.50 82.33
CA LYS A 635 -9.46 1.36 82.86
C LYS A 635 -8.21 1.80 83.62
N ASP A 636 -7.42 2.72 83.08
CA ASP A 636 -6.19 3.20 83.69
C ASP A 636 -6.49 4.05 84.96
N MET A 637 -7.64 4.73 85.01
CA MET A 637 -8.15 5.39 86.21
C MET A 637 -8.64 4.39 87.28
N LEU A 638 -9.42 3.37 86.89
CA LEU A 638 -9.86 2.30 87.79
C LEU A 638 -8.67 1.49 88.33
N SER A 639 -7.63 1.26 87.50
CA SER A 639 -6.40 0.59 87.92
C SER A 639 -5.66 1.39 88.99
N LYS A 640 -5.55 2.72 88.85
CA LYS A 640 -4.97 3.61 89.88
C LYS A 640 -5.78 3.55 91.18
N ALA A 641 -7.11 3.68 91.08
CA ALA A 641 -8.00 3.60 92.24
C ALA A 641 -7.91 2.25 92.96
N LEU A 642 -7.74 1.14 92.22
CA LEU A 642 -7.54 -0.19 92.81
C LEU A 642 -6.18 -0.33 93.52
N GLU A 643 -5.10 0.22 92.98
CA GLU A 643 -3.78 0.22 93.66
C GLU A 643 -3.77 1.16 94.89
N GLU A 644 -4.46 2.30 94.83
CA GLU A 644 -4.69 3.16 95.99
C GLU A 644 -5.53 2.45 97.07
N GLN A 645 -6.58 1.71 96.66
CA GLN A 645 -7.38 0.89 97.57
C GLN A 645 -6.52 -0.22 98.21
N LYS A 646 -5.74 -0.99 97.44
CA LYS A 646 -4.80 -2.01 97.96
C LYS A 646 -3.83 -1.40 98.96
N LYS A 647 -3.25 -0.23 98.63
CA LYS A 647 -2.34 0.49 99.52
C LYS A 647 -3.02 0.95 100.82
N SER A 648 -4.31 1.26 100.77
CA SER A 648 -5.11 1.56 101.97
C SER A 648 -5.43 0.31 102.81
N THR A 649 -5.73 -0.83 102.17
CA THR A 649 -6.03 -2.08 102.89
C THR A 649 -4.79 -2.73 103.49
N VAL A 650 -3.63 -2.64 102.83
CA VAL A 650 -2.34 -3.04 103.43
C VAL A 650 -2.05 -2.21 104.67
N LYS A 651 -2.19 -0.88 104.63
CA LYS A 651 -2.05 -0.02 105.83
C LYS A 651 -3.04 -0.35 106.95
N ALA A 652 -4.27 -0.69 106.61
CA ALA A 652 -5.26 -1.14 107.59
C ALA A 652 -4.87 -2.50 108.19
N HIS A 653 -4.22 -3.38 107.42
CA HIS A 653 -3.72 -4.67 107.89
C HIS A 653 -2.47 -4.53 108.76
N GLU A 654 -1.51 -3.68 108.39
CA GLU A 654 -0.35 -3.29 109.21
C GLU A 654 -0.83 -2.76 110.58
N SER A 655 -1.77 -1.81 110.59
CA SER A 655 -2.36 -1.28 111.81
C SER A 655 -3.17 -2.30 112.62
N MET A 656 -3.70 -3.35 111.98
CA MET A 656 -4.39 -4.46 112.64
C MET A 656 -3.40 -5.45 113.26
N GLU A 657 -2.26 -5.70 112.61
CA GLU A 657 -1.18 -6.53 113.13
C GLU A 657 -0.48 -5.85 114.32
N ASP A 658 -0.27 -4.53 114.29
CA ASP A 658 0.18 -3.76 115.46
C ASP A 658 -0.81 -3.85 116.63
N ALA A 659 -2.12 -3.76 116.36
CA ALA A 659 -3.16 -3.97 117.35
C ALA A 659 -3.15 -5.41 117.91
N GLN A 660 -2.94 -6.42 117.06
CA GLN A 660 -2.86 -7.82 117.47
C GLN A 660 -1.59 -8.12 118.29
N ASN A 661 -0.45 -7.51 117.94
CA ASN A 661 0.80 -7.62 118.69
C ASN A 661 0.72 -6.93 120.06
N THR A 662 0.07 -5.77 120.16
CA THR A 662 -0.18 -5.11 121.44
C THR A 662 -1.19 -5.89 122.30
N ILE A 663 -2.25 -6.46 121.73
CA ILE A 663 -3.15 -7.39 122.42
C ILE A 663 -2.38 -8.62 122.94
N LYS A 664 -1.48 -9.20 122.14
CA LYS A 664 -0.67 -10.37 122.55
C LYS A 664 0.24 -10.05 123.74
N ARG A 665 0.89 -8.87 123.75
CA ARG A 665 1.70 -8.38 124.88
C ARG A 665 0.85 -8.21 126.14
N LEU A 666 -0.31 -7.55 126.03
CA LEU A 666 -1.26 -7.39 127.14
C LEU A 666 -1.79 -8.75 127.65
N GLY A 667 -1.92 -9.75 126.77
CA GLY A 667 -2.22 -11.13 127.13
C GLY A 667 -1.15 -11.74 128.05
N THR A 668 0.12 -11.65 127.66
CA THR A 668 1.25 -12.13 128.49
C THR A 668 1.41 -11.35 129.79
N GLU A 669 1.12 -10.05 129.80
CA GLU A 669 1.07 -9.24 131.03
C GLU A 669 -0.07 -9.75 131.94
N ARG A 670 -1.27 -10.01 131.40
CA ARG A 670 -2.40 -10.59 132.16
C ARG A 670 -2.06 -11.95 132.76
N GLU A 671 -1.39 -12.83 132.02
CA GLU A 671 -0.93 -14.13 132.53
C GLU A 671 0.12 -13.96 133.65
N SER A 672 0.99 -12.94 133.57
CA SER A 672 1.92 -12.60 134.66
C SER A 672 1.23 -12.06 135.92
N PHE A 673 0.11 -11.34 135.77
CA PHE A 673 -0.73 -10.93 136.89
C PHE A 673 -1.56 -12.10 137.44
N GLU A 674 -2.07 -12.99 136.59
CA GLU A 674 -2.89 -14.13 136.98
C GLU A 674 -2.07 -15.23 137.68
N THR A 675 -0.82 -15.43 137.27
CA THR A 675 0.13 -16.30 138.00
C THR A 675 0.51 -15.72 139.37
N ARG A 676 0.82 -14.41 139.46
CA ARG A 676 0.98 -13.74 140.78
C ARG A 676 -0.27 -13.82 141.64
N SER A 677 -1.46 -13.69 141.04
CA SER A 677 -2.74 -13.78 141.77
C SER A 677 -2.95 -15.17 142.36
N LYS A 678 -2.60 -16.23 141.63
CA LYS A 678 -2.62 -17.62 142.13
C LYS A 678 -1.57 -17.85 143.21
N GLN A 679 -0.38 -17.29 143.04
CA GLN A 679 0.69 -17.36 144.05
C GLN A 679 0.28 -16.67 145.37
N LEU A 680 -0.38 -15.51 145.30
CA LEU A 680 -1.00 -14.84 146.44
C LEU A 680 -2.20 -15.64 147.00
N GLU A 681 -2.96 -16.35 146.17
CA GLU A 681 -4.07 -17.20 146.62
C GLU A 681 -3.57 -18.46 147.36
N ASP A 682 -2.45 -19.05 146.94
CA ASP A 682 -1.75 -20.15 147.62
C ASP A 682 -1.12 -19.68 148.96
N GLU A 683 -0.55 -18.47 149.00
CA GLU A 683 -0.11 -17.82 150.24
C GLU A 683 -1.30 -17.59 151.20
N LEU A 684 -2.44 -17.13 150.68
CA LEU A 684 -3.67 -16.90 151.45
C LEU A 684 -4.31 -18.23 151.91
N ALA A 685 -4.22 -19.30 151.11
CA ALA A 685 -4.62 -20.65 151.50
C ALA A 685 -3.72 -21.22 152.61
N THR A 686 -2.41 -20.97 152.53
CA THR A 686 -1.43 -21.32 153.56
C THR A 686 -1.71 -20.56 154.86
N ALA A 687 -1.95 -19.25 154.79
CA ALA A 687 -2.36 -18.43 155.93
C ALA A 687 -3.71 -18.88 156.53
N LYS A 688 -4.70 -19.26 155.71
CA LYS A 688 -5.95 -19.88 156.18
C LYS A 688 -5.70 -21.21 156.90
N GLY A 689 -4.74 -22.02 156.42
CA GLY A 689 -4.31 -23.26 157.08
C GLY A 689 -3.72 -22.99 158.47
N GLU A 690 -2.86 -21.98 158.60
CA GLU A 690 -2.33 -21.51 159.89
C GLU A 690 -3.44 -20.96 160.81
N ILE A 691 -4.35 -20.14 160.30
CA ILE A 691 -5.50 -19.62 161.06
C ILE A 691 -6.39 -20.76 161.57
N LEU A 692 -6.59 -21.83 160.79
CA LEU A 692 -7.31 -23.02 161.23
C LEU A 692 -6.52 -23.85 162.26
N ARG A 693 -5.19 -23.95 162.12
CA ARG A 693 -4.30 -24.57 163.12
C ARG A 693 -4.40 -23.83 164.46
N LEU A 694 -4.32 -22.50 164.43
CA LEU A 694 -4.46 -21.63 165.60
C LEU A 694 -5.87 -21.70 166.20
N ARG A 695 -6.94 -21.64 165.39
CA ARG A 695 -8.32 -21.83 165.89
C ARG A 695 -8.53 -23.17 166.58
N ARG A 696 -7.92 -24.27 166.09
CA ARG A 696 -7.99 -25.58 166.76
C ARG A 696 -7.33 -25.61 168.15
N GLN A 697 -6.41 -24.68 168.45
CA GLN A 697 -5.82 -24.54 169.78
C GLN A 697 -6.66 -23.68 170.74
N ILE A 698 -7.69 -22.98 170.25
CA ILE A 698 -8.46 -21.97 171.01
C ILE A 698 -9.80 -22.52 171.55
N SER A 699 -10.33 -23.61 170.99
CA SER A 699 -11.67 -24.13 171.33
C SER A 699 -11.83 -24.84 172.69
N THR A 700 -10.92 -24.63 173.66
CA THR A 700 -11.02 -25.20 175.03
C THR A 700 -10.67 -24.21 176.14
N SER A 701 -11.12 -22.95 176.06
CA SER A 701 -11.23 -22.03 177.23
C SER A 701 -12.13 -20.81 176.91
N VAL A 702 -12.34 -19.96 177.93
CA VAL A 702 -13.28 -18.82 178.06
C VAL A 702 -12.50 -17.68 178.78
N PRO A 703 -12.70 -16.35 178.58
CA PRO A 703 -13.67 -15.58 177.76
C PRO A 703 -13.05 -14.41 176.90
N GLU A 704 -13.89 -13.45 176.48
CA GLU A 704 -13.68 -11.97 176.41
C GLU A 704 -13.13 -11.18 175.15
N ASN A 705 -13.94 -10.17 174.77
CA ASN A 705 -13.66 -8.73 174.48
C ASN A 705 -12.93 -8.14 173.22
N THR A 706 -13.45 -6.95 172.81
CA THR A 706 -12.81 -5.75 172.16
C THR A 706 -12.28 -5.81 170.70
N GLU A 707 -12.77 -4.91 169.80
CA GLU A 707 -12.14 -3.67 169.20
C GLU A 707 -11.17 -3.90 168.02
N VAL A 708 -11.33 -3.33 166.80
CA VAL A 708 -11.32 -1.93 166.27
C VAL A 708 -9.91 -1.50 165.76
N ILE A 709 -9.85 -0.46 164.90
CA ILE A 709 -8.69 0.11 164.15
C ILE A 709 -8.36 -0.65 162.84
N LEU A 710 -8.13 -0.12 161.63
CA LEU A 710 -7.90 1.20 160.94
C LEU A 710 -6.50 1.33 160.28
N GLU A 711 -6.43 2.18 159.24
CA GLU A 711 -5.22 2.83 158.66
C GLU A 711 -4.19 1.97 157.87
N THR A 712 -3.32 2.51 156.99
CA THR A 712 -3.13 3.89 156.46
C THR A 712 -2.58 3.92 155.01
N GLY A 713 -2.85 5.00 154.25
CA GLY A 713 -1.94 5.61 153.25
C GLY A 713 -1.69 4.88 151.90
N ALA A 714 -0.99 5.48 150.91
CA ALA A 714 -0.68 6.90 150.67
C ALA A 714 -0.31 7.17 149.17
N THR A 715 -0.35 8.44 148.76
CA THR A 715 -0.04 9.05 147.43
C THR A 715 1.48 9.23 147.18
N PRO A 716 2.04 9.95 146.15
CA PRO A 716 1.49 10.66 144.95
C PRO A 716 2.35 10.50 143.63
N ASN A 717 2.26 11.47 142.68
CA ASN A 717 3.28 11.95 141.70
C ASN A 717 3.35 11.32 140.26
N THR A 718 3.69 12.03 139.15
CA THR A 718 3.81 13.50 138.84
C THR A 718 3.96 13.79 137.30
N SER A 719 3.53 14.99 136.83
CA SER A 719 3.81 15.69 135.53
C SER A 719 3.28 15.05 134.20
N GLN A 720 2.79 15.72 133.12
CA GLN A 720 2.92 17.06 132.46
C GLN A 720 4.28 17.35 131.78
N PRO A 721 4.42 18.24 130.74
CA PRO A 721 3.53 19.31 130.17
C PRO A 721 2.98 19.00 128.72
N VAL A 722 2.10 19.74 128.00
CA VAL A 722 1.97 21.18 127.54
C VAL A 722 3.08 21.58 126.51
N THR A 723 2.87 22.11 125.28
CA THR A 723 2.07 23.23 124.68
C THR A 723 1.21 22.80 123.44
N VAL A 724 0.35 23.58 122.73
CA VAL A 724 -0.15 25.01 122.68
C VAL A 724 0.36 25.90 121.49
N ASN A 725 -0.60 26.56 120.77
CA ASN A 725 -0.52 27.60 119.68
C ASN A 725 0.10 27.23 118.30
N ASP A 726 -0.13 27.91 117.16
CA ASP A 726 -1.05 29.00 116.65
C ASP A 726 -1.26 28.75 115.11
N ARG A 727 -2.41 28.97 114.44
CA ARG A 727 -3.10 30.21 113.97
C ARG A 727 -2.42 31.01 112.81
N VAL A 728 -2.95 30.85 111.57
CA VAL A 728 -3.01 31.86 110.45
C VAL A 728 -1.65 32.25 109.81
N GLN A 729 -1.43 32.36 108.49
CA GLN A 729 -2.02 33.33 107.52
C GLN A 729 -1.74 33.00 106.03
N ASN A 730 -2.31 33.81 105.11
CA ASN A 730 -2.14 33.73 103.64
C ASN A 730 -0.80 34.30 103.13
N THR A 731 -0.40 33.90 101.91
CA THR A 731 0.29 34.78 100.93
C THR A 731 -0.26 34.56 99.51
N ASN A 732 -0.26 35.60 98.68
CA ASN A 732 -0.88 35.64 97.34
C ASN A 732 0.17 35.60 96.21
N SER A 733 -0.27 35.94 94.98
CA SER A 733 0.49 36.63 93.90
C SER A 733 1.38 35.77 92.97
N ASP A 734 1.53 36.08 91.67
CA ASP A 734 0.58 36.70 90.71
C ASP A 734 1.03 36.54 89.24
N GLY A 735 0.10 36.77 88.31
CA GLY A 735 0.43 37.21 86.94
C GLY A 735 0.92 36.19 85.90
N ALA A 736 0.97 36.51 84.60
CA ALA A 736 0.43 37.70 83.92
C ALA A 736 0.34 37.55 82.38
N VAL A 737 -0.78 38.04 81.77
CA VAL A 737 -0.84 38.69 80.43
C VAL A 737 -0.58 37.77 79.20
N ALA A 738 -1.14 37.92 77.98
CA ALA A 738 -1.83 39.01 77.26
C ALA A 738 -3.04 38.49 76.40
N ARG A 739 -4.10 39.28 76.13
CA ARG A 739 -4.37 40.16 74.95
C ARG A 739 -4.41 39.48 73.55
N SER A 740 -5.27 39.83 72.58
CA SER A 740 -6.51 40.66 72.58
C SER A 740 -7.23 40.77 71.20
N ARG A 741 -8.55 41.07 71.23
CA ARG A 741 -9.31 42.03 70.36
C ARG A 741 -9.66 41.75 68.86
N LYS A 742 -10.91 42.17 68.54
CA LYS A 742 -11.53 42.53 67.22
C LYS A 742 -11.79 41.35 66.24
N ARG A 743 -12.93 41.21 65.53
CA ARG A 743 -14.08 42.06 65.09
C ARG A 743 -13.89 42.85 63.77
N VAL A 744 -14.27 42.24 62.63
CA VAL A 744 -14.56 42.89 61.32
C VAL A 744 -15.81 42.19 60.68
N TYR A 745 -16.39 42.76 59.62
CA TYR A 745 -17.74 42.50 59.08
C TYR A 745 -17.74 42.45 57.52
N ARG A 746 -18.85 41.98 56.91
CA ARG A 746 -19.38 42.26 55.54
C ARG A 746 -18.77 41.61 54.28
N ARG A 747 -19.70 41.06 53.46
CA ARG A 747 -19.77 41.08 51.96
C ARG A 747 -18.67 40.28 51.19
N ARG A 748 -18.84 39.90 49.91
CA ARG A 748 -19.97 40.05 48.95
C ARG A 748 -20.05 38.86 47.96
N LYS A 749 -21.29 38.51 47.58
CA LYS A 749 -21.77 37.98 46.30
C LYS A 749 -20.80 38.04 45.09
N GLY A 750 -20.59 36.90 44.42
CA GLY A 750 -20.00 36.71 43.08
C GLY A 750 -20.67 35.53 42.34
N ARG A 751 -20.61 35.47 41.01
CA ARG A 751 -21.21 34.42 40.15
C ARG A 751 -20.19 33.98 39.04
N PRO A 752 -20.53 33.25 37.95
CA PRO A 752 -19.66 32.19 37.40
C PRO A 752 -18.77 32.63 36.23
N SER A 753 -17.78 31.80 35.88
CA SER A 753 -17.24 31.68 34.50
C SER A 753 -16.25 30.51 34.36
N ALA A 754 -16.77 29.31 34.07
CA ALA A 754 -16.12 28.18 33.40
C ALA A 754 -17.20 27.13 33.14
#